data_AF-A0AAN7VYH5-F1
#
_entry.id   AF-A0AAN7VYH5-F1
#
_cell.length_a   1.000
_cell.length_b   1.000
_cell.length_c   1.000
_cell.angle_alpha   90.00
_cell.angle_beta   90.00
_cell.angle_gamma   90.00
#
_symmetry.space_group_name_H-M   'P 1'
#
loop_
_entity.id
_entity.type
_entity.pdbx_description
1 polymer ?
#
loop_
_entity_poly.entity_id
_entity_poly.type
_entity_poly.pdbx_seq_one_letter_code
_entity_poly.pdbx_strand_id
1 'polypeptide(L)'
;MQRLMKMETYFKVRDGHAPHGALDIPDMDSGSFAATYFDQSGPLQALLNSIATRAEQEKTAKIAELSRLKQQYDNLVRLQRDLSCTYVEVVVDRANDIREEQHSGSCQSCRYGTQAGSLSITIHEWPLPSSTIEQKVVMFELQPPSPFVHWRDSLVFLVTDVLQARYACQAHPREQYPLSTDYQLSQFAVGHRRIELLSETKPHSGTHRKSIKVSTATVSKACLPNGLRYQYYDNGVGMFSSSFVQTDSMLRACTYKLPERSSALQDFMFRPASKSAGQTPNAVIASISECPDHMSLDEYKKLASIPCGYYLQWPNLLVQLGFPAINFKKVESTLVLLQCIYQTGPATGNVLRSGHGFCGSTESAALLLTELSLALQRVKLNWESSQALSIFISIANRLHSLSPAAVIRDGCIRYLQDARLTAMAWMRDLNDKAQQGGAHEERNEYLTKRAEIALICIDSFNVDDEPLDSILTSPDQASILVRCMIVLQEGRSLLVSVPIQPTIQMLLLRSQRVLYRSQASLSLNVAALNDGIAKSWAGFRPGSNWVRTASGYWLTTTTSTGIAGVTFTVHFNLLNGELLVNGLPLDRLPRKYEACEVYRTLFGVSTIEIMPTAVPGMDFAAKREYNGYEIQFGMAAPKDILVQASKSGERYELLPKALFEDIFPTAFIEDHVHWYRLGDGAVEFRPIDEAWNNNCPRS
;
A
#
# COMPACT_ATOMS: atom_id res chain seq x y z
N MET A 1 -17.84 -10.34 -11.08
CA MET A 1 -17.39 -11.55 -11.81
C MET A 1 -17.56 -11.44 -13.33
N GLN A 2 -18.57 -10.73 -13.85
CA GLN A 2 -18.73 -10.51 -15.30
C GLN A 2 -17.48 -9.89 -15.96
N ARG A 3 -16.86 -8.88 -15.34
CA ARG A 3 -15.62 -8.26 -15.82
C ARG A 3 -14.48 -9.28 -15.96
N LEU A 4 -14.35 -10.19 -14.99
CA LEU A 4 -13.35 -11.25 -15.03
C LEU A 4 -13.60 -12.22 -16.17
N MET A 5 -14.84 -12.68 -16.35
CA MET A 5 -15.19 -13.57 -17.47
C MET A 5 -14.88 -12.92 -18.82
N LYS A 6 -15.20 -11.63 -18.99
CA LYS A 6 -14.85 -10.87 -20.21
C LYS A 6 -13.33 -10.83 -20.44
N MET A 7 -12.54 -10.60 -19.38
CA MET A 7 -11.08 -10.60 -19.46
C MET A 7 -10.52 -11.98 -19.81
N GLU A 8 -10.96 -13.04 -19.13
CA GLU A 8 -10.53 -14.41 -19.42
C GLU A 8 -10.89 -14.83 -20.85
N THR A 9 -12.10 -14.52 -21.32
CA THR A 9 -12.51 -14.79 -22.71
C THR A 9 -11.64 -14.00 -23.69
N TYR A 10 -11.37 -12.72 -23.43
CA TYR A 10 -10.48 -11.90 -24.25
C TYR A 10 -9.09 -12.53 -24.38
N PHE A 11 -8.49 -12.94 -23.26
CA PHE A 11 -7.16 -13.57 -23.29
C PHE A 11 -7.18 -14.94 -23.96
N LYS A 12 -8.20 -15.78 -23.72
CA LYS A 12 -8.34 -17.09 -24.41
C LYS A 12 -8.48 -16.94 -25.92
N VAL A 13 -9.31 -15.99 -26.38
CA VAL A 13 -9.47 -15.71 -27.81
C VAL A 13 -8.16 -15.22 -28.39
N ARG A 14 -7.48 -14.29 -27.72
CA ARG A 14 -6.21 -13.74 -28.19
C ARG A 14 -5.12 -14.80 -28.26
N ASP A 15 -5.01 -15.65 -27.26
CA ASP A 15 -4.05 -16.76 -27.21
C ASP A 15 -4.30 -17.76 -28.35
N GLY A 16 -5.56 -18.10 -28.63
CA GLY A 16 -5.93 -18.98 -29.75
C GLY A 16 -5.66 -18.40 -31.14
N HIS A 17 -5.51 -17.07 -31.27
CA HIS A 17 -5.16 -16.41 -32.53
C HIS A 17 -3.68 -16.01 -32.61
N ALA A 18 -2.90 -16.21 -31.54
CA ALA A 18 -1.50 -15.82 -31.51
C ALA A 18 -0.65 -16.93 -32.17
N PRO A 19 0.12 -16.63 -33.24
CA PRO A 19 0.99 -17.62 -33.88
C PRO A 19 2.17 -18.04 -32.99
N HIS A 20 2.48 -17.25 -31.97
CA HIS A 20 3.51 -17.49 -30.95
C HIS A 20 2.94 -17.18 -29.56
N GLY A 21 3.42 -17.87 -28.52
CA GLY A 21 2.99 -17.65 -27.15
C GLY A 21 3.16 -16.18 -26.74
N ALA A 22 2.12 -15.56 -26.19
CA ALA A 22 2.10 -14.12 -25.89
C ALA A 22 3.11 -13.65 -24.82
N LEU A 23 3.83 -14.57 -24.18
CA LEU A 23 4.71 -14.36 -23.01
C LEU A 23 6.13 -14.88 -23.22
N ASP A 24 6.46 -15.40 -24.40
CA ASP A 24 7.84 -15.77 -24.69
C ASP A 24 8.65 -14.49 -24.91
N ILE A 25 9.62 -14.28 -24.03
CA ILE A 25 10.63 -13.24 -24.23
C ILE A 25 11.41 -13.64 -25.47
N PRO A 26 11.67 -12.69 -26.39
CA PRO A 26 12.32 -13.03 -27.64
C PRO A 26 13.69 -13.68 -27.38
N ASP A 27 13.84 -14.92 -27.85
CA ASP A 27 15.16 -15.52 -28.02
C ASP A 27 15.94 -14.76 -29.10
N MET A 28 17.27 -14.82 -29.04
CA MET A 28 18.16 -14.25 -30.05
C MET A 28 18.23 -15.17 -31.29
N ASP A 29 17.09 -15.45 -31.90
CA ASP A 29 16.98 -16.35 -33.06
C ASP A 29 16.54 -15.62 -34.34
N SER A 30 16.57 -16.33 -35.47
CA SER A 30 16.17 -15.79 -36.77
C SER A 30 14.68 -15.51 -36.91
N GLY A 31 13.82 -16.15 -36.10
CA GLY A 31 12.37 -15.96 -36.08
C GLY A 31 11.92 -14.85 -35.13
N SER A 32 12.84 -14.31 -34.33
CA SER A 32 12.56 -13.30 -33.32
C SER A 32 11.99 -12.03 -33.95
N PHE A 33 11.15 -11.33 -33.17
CA PHE A 33 10.58 -10.05 -33.59
C PHE A 33 11.68 -9.05 -33.96
N ALA A 34 12.77 -8.99 -33.18
CA ALA A 34 13.90 -8.09 -33.41
C ALA A 34 14.58 -8.37 -34.77
N ALA A 35 14.88 -9.63 -35.08
CA ALA A 35 15.49 -10.01 -36.36
C ALA A 35 14.55 -9.75 -37.55
N THR A 36 13.27 -10.10 -37.42
CA THR A 36 12.26 -9.90 -38.47
C THR A 36 11.97 -8.43 -38.73
N TYR A 37 11.92 -7.60 -37.67
CA TYR A 37 11.73 -6.16 -37.78
C TYR A 37 12.90 -5.48 -38.48
N PHE A 38 14.13 -5.90 -38.17
CA PHE A 38 15.34 -5.42 -38.85
C PHE A 38 15.28 -5.66 -40.36
N ASP A 39 14.85 -6.86 -40.78
CA ASP A 39 14.78 -7.23 -42.20
C ASP A 39 13.80 -6.36 -43.00
N GLN A 40 12.81 -5.77 -42.32
CA GLN A 40 11.83 -4.85 -42.91
C GLN A 40 12.19 -3.37 -42.75
N SER A 41 13.24 -3.05 -41.97
CA SER A 41 13.60 -1.68 -41.60
C SER A 41 14.81 -1.17 -42.39
N GLY A 42 14.54 -0.41 -43.45
CA GLY A 42 15.58 0.29 -44.22
C GLY A 42 16.51 1.17 -43.38
N PRO A 43 16.01 1.96 -42.41
CA PRO A 43 16.85 2.76 -41.51
C PRO A 43 17.84 1.93 -40.68
N LEU A 44 17.42 0.79 -40.13
CA LEU A 44 18.31 -0.08 -39.34
C LEU A 44 19.37 -0.76 -40.22
N GLN A 45 19.01 -1.13 -41.46
CA GLN A 45 19.97 -1.67 -42.43
C GLN A 45 21.00 -0.62 -42.86
N ALA A 46 20.57 0.63 -43.06
CA ALA A 46 21.47 1.75 -43.34
C ALA A 46 22.41 2.03 -42.16
N LEU A 47 21.91 1.94 -40.93
CA LEU A 47 22.73 2.08 -39.71
C LEU A 47 23.78 0.97 -39.61
N LEU A 48 23.40 -0.29 -39.85
CA LEU A 48 24.32 -1.42 -39.88
C LEU A 48 25.45 -1.19 -40.90
N ASN A 49 25.10 -0.77 -42.11
CA ASN A 49 26.07 -0.49 -43.18
C ASN A 49 26.99 0.69 -42.83
N SER A 50 26.47 1.74 -42.19
CA SER A 50 27.25 2.87 -41.70
C SER A 50 28.29 2.43 -40.65
N ILE A 51 27.86 1.65 -39.66
CA ILE A 51 28.75 1.13 -38.60
C ILE A 51 29.81 0.20 -39.21
N ALA A 52 29.42 -0.72 -40.10
CA ALA A 52 30.35 -1.64 -40.75
C ALA A 52 31.37 -0.90 -41.64
N THR A 53 30.95 0.13 -42.38
CA THR A 53 31.84 0.94 -43.22
C THR A 53 32.87 1.69 -42.37
N ARG A 54 32.43 2.31 -41.28
CA ARG A 54 33.31 2.98 -40.32
C ARG A 54 34.30 1.99 -39.69
N ALA A 55 33.83 0.81 -39.28
CA ALA A 55 34.67 -0.23 -38.70
C ALA A 55 35.75 -0.72 -39.68
N GLU A 56 35.43 -0.90 -40.96
CA GLU A 56 36.43 -1.32 -41.96
C GLU A 56 37.45 -0.21 -42.25
N GLN A 57 37.05 1.07 -42.23
CA GLN A 57 37.99 2.20 -42.31
C GLN A 57 38.94 2.23 -41.12
N GLU A 58 38.43 2.08 -39.90
CA GLU A 58 39.22 2.06 -38.66
C GLU A 58 40.19 0.87 -38.63
N LYS A 59 39.74 -0.31 -39.06
CA LYS A 59 40.57 -1.51 -39.23
C LYS A 59 41.67 -1.29 -40.28
N THR A 60 41.35 -0.70 -41.43
CA THR A 60 42.33 -0.38 -42.48
C THR A 60 43.39 0.59 -41.97
N ALA A 61 42.97 1.64 -41.25
CA ALA A 61 43.87 2.59 -40.60
C ALA A 61 44.76 1.89 -39.55
N LYS A 62 44.21 0.96 -38.77
CA LYS A 62 44.97 0.17 -37.78
C LYS A 62 45.99 -0.76 -38.44
N ILE A 63 45.67 -1.35 -39.60
CA ILE A 63 46.62 -2.16 -40.39
C ILE A 63 47.76 -1.28 -40.90
N ALA A 64 47.46 -0.08 -41.42
CA ALA A 64 48.48 0.87 -41.85
C ALA A 64 49.37 1.35 -40.70
N GLU A 65 48.78 1.62 -39.53
CA GLU A 65 49.49 1.96 -38.29
C GLU A 65 50.45 0.82 -37.90
N LEU A 66 50.00 -0.43 -37.92
CA LEU A 66 50.83 -1.60 -37.63
C LEU A 66 52.01 -1.72 -38.60
N SER A 67 51.78 -1.53 -39.90
CA SER A 67 52.83 -1.55 -40.91
C SER A 67 53.88 -0.47 -40.66
N ARG A 68 53.46 0.77 -40.34
CA ARG A 68 54.36 1.87 -39.99
C ARG A 68 55.18 1.56 -38.73
N LEU A 69 54.54 1.04 -37.70
CA LEU A 69 55.21 0.67 -36.44
C LEU A 69 56.19 -0.49 -36.64
N LYS A 70 55.88 -1.47 -37.50
CA LYS A 70 56.80 -2.55 -37.87
C LYS A 70 58.03 -2.03 -38.61
N GLN A 71 57.85 -1.15 -39.59
CA GLN A 71 58.98 -0.51 -40.27
C GLN A 71 59.86 0.28 -39.29
N GLN A 72 59.25 1.00 -38.35
CA GLN A 72 59.98 1.70 -37.30
C GLN A 72 60.74 0.73 -36.38
N TYR A 73 60.10 -0.38 -35.99
CA TYR A 73 60.72 -1.43 -35.19
C TYR A 73 61.93 -2.05 -35.91
N ASP A 74 61.76 -2.43 -37.17
CA ASP A 74 62.82 -3.04 -37.98
C ASP A 74 64.00 -2.07 -38.18
N ASN A 75 63.72 -0.78 -38.38
CA ASN A 75 64.74 0.26 -38.46
C ASN A 75 65.50 0.42 -37.13
N LEU A 76 64.81 0.44 -35.99
CA LEU A 76 65.44 0.55 -34.67
C LEU A 76 66.28 -0.70 -34.34
N VAL A 77 65.79 -1.89 -34.68
CA VAL A 77 66.53 -3.16 -34.51
C VAL A 77 67.77 -3.19 -35.41
N ARG A 78 67.67 -2.68 -36.64
CA ARG A 78 68.84 -2.54 -37.53
C ARG A 78 69.88 -1.58 -36.93
N LEU A 79 69.47 -0.38 -36.50
CA LEU A 79 70.36 0.59 -35.86
C LEU A 79 71.01 0.05 -34.57
N GLN A 80 70.28 -0.77 -33.81
CA GLN A 80 70.84 -1.47 -32.65
C GLN A 80 71.93 -2.46 -33.06
N ARG A 81 71.73 -3.21 -34.15
CA ARG A 81 72.73 -4.19 -34.65
C ARG A 81 73.96 -3.52 -35.25
N ASP A 82 73.78 -2.39 -35.94
CA ASP A 82 74.85 -1.69 -36.64
C ASP A 82 75.76 -0.90 -35.68
N LEU A 83 75.31 -0.65 -34.45
CA LEU A 83 76.07 0.06 -33.41
C LEU A 83 76.59 -0.91 -32.34
N SER A 84 77.90 -0.88 -32.10
CA SER A 84 78.49 -1.55 -30.94
C SER A 84 78.10 -0.85 -29.64
N CYS A 85 78.00 -1.65 -28.57
CA CYS A 85 77.78 -1.13 -27.23
C CYS A 85 78.92 -0.19 -26.82
N THR A 86 78.57 0.99 -26.29
CA THR A 86 79.55 1.93 -25.76
C THR A 86 79.93 1.55 -24.34
N TYR A 87 81.21 1.35 -24.10
CA TYR A 87 81.79 1.15 -22.77
C TYR A 87 82.55 2.40 -22.36
N VAL A 88 82.44 2.79 -21.11
CA VAL A 88 83.17 3.93 -20.52
C VAL A 88 84.07 3.38 -19.42
N GLU A 89 85.30 3.87 -19.40
CA GLU A 89 86.24 3.56 -18.35
C GLU A 89 85.82 4.32 -17.08
N VAL A 90 85.53 3.58 -16.02
CA VAL A 90 85.18 4.13 -14.71
C VAL A 90 86.19 3.68 -13.69
N VAL A 91 86.68 4.62 -12.89
CA VAL A 91 87.59 4.33 -11.79
C VAL A 91 86.77 3.74 -10.65
N VAL A 92 86.91 2.44 -10.44
CA VAL A 92 86.23 1.69 -9.36
C VAL A 92 87.00 1.77 -8.04
N ASP A 93 88.32 1.95 -8.10
CA ASP A 93 89.16 2.24 -6.93
C ASP A 93 90.17 3.35 -7.22
N ARG A 94 89.96 4.53 -6.60
CA ARG A 94 90.83 5.71 -6.78
C ARG A 94 92.17 5.60 -6.05
N ALA A 95 92.28 4.78 -5.00
CA ALA A 95 93.51 4.66 -4.22
C ALA A 95 94.57 3.81 -4.93
N ASN A 96 94.13 2.84 -5.74
CA ASN A 96 94.99 1.93 -6.50
C ASN A 96 94.92 2.14 -8.03
N ASP A 97 94.22 3.19 -8.49
CA ASP A 97 93.91 3.50 -9.91
C ASP A 97 93.39 2.29 -10.71
N ILE A 98 92.50 1.51 -10.10
CA ILE A 98 91.84 0.38 -10.77
C ILE A 98 90.68 0.92 -11.60
N ARG A 99 90.74 0.66 -12.90
CA ARG A 99 89.75 1.09 -13.88
C ARG A 99 89.07 -0.11 -14.49
N GLU A 100 87.75 -0.04 -14.60
CA GLU A 100 86.92 -1.05 -15.26
C GLU A 100 86.18 -0.42 -16.43
N GLU A 101 86.06 -1.17 -17.52
CA GLU A 101 85.15 -0.82 -18.60
C GLU A 101 83.71 -1.20 -18.20
N GLN A 102 82.91 -0.20 -17.84
CA GLN A 102 81.48 -0.42 -17.58
C GLN A 102 80.65 0.02 -18.79
N HIS A 103 79.55 -0.69 -18.99
CA HIS A 103 78.61 -0.34 -20.05
C HIS A 103 78.00 1.04 -19.79
N SER A 104 78.07 1.94 -20.77
CA SER A 104 77.54 3.29 -20.61
C SER A 104 76.02 3.27 -20.47
N GLY A 105 75.50 3.92 -19.43
CA GLY A 105 74.06 4.15 -19.27
C GLY A 105 73.41 5.00 -20.37
N SER A 106 74.23 5.68 -21.20
CA SER A 106 73.80 6.45 -22.37
C SER A 106 74.09 5.73 -23.71
N CYS A 107 74.37 4.42 -23.68
CA CYS A 107 74.62 3.63 -24.88
C CYS A 107 73.48 3.74 -25.89
N GLN A 108 73.81 4.23 -27.10
CA GLN A 108 72.82 4.44 -28.16
C GLN A 108 72.26 3.12 -28.71
N SER A 109 73.09 2.07 -28.83
CA SER A 109 72.63 0.73 -29.25
C SER A 109 71.57 0.18 -28.28
N CYS A 110 71.83 0.24 -26.97
CA CYS A 110 70.85 -0.19 -25.96
C CYS A 110 69.62 0.70 -25.92
N ARG A 111 69.77 2.01 -26.13
CA ARG A 111 68.63 2.95 -26.25
C ARG A 111 67.71 2.60 -27.41
N TYR A 112 68.25 2.28 -28.58
CA TYR A 112 67.44 1.81 -29.72
C TYR A 112 66.75 0.48 -29.43
N GLY A 113 67.42 -0.45 -28.73
CA GLY A 113 66.80 -1.69 -28.24
C GLY A 113 65.65 -1.45 -27.26
N THR A 114 65.82 -0.55 -26.29
CA THR A 114 64.74 -0.15 -25.37
C THR A 114 63.59 0.54 -26.11
N GLN A 115 63.89 1.44 -27.06
CA GLN A 115 62.88 2.10 -27.89
C GLN A 115 62.09 1.08 -28.71
N ALA A 116 62.76 0.16 -29.41
CA ALA A 116 62.13 -0.93 -30.16
C ALA A 116 61.26 -1.81 -29.25
N GLY A 117 61.77 -2.20 -28.08
CA GLY A 117 61.04 -2.98 -27.08
C GLY A 117 59.87 -2.22 -26.43
N SER A 118 59.90 -0.89 -26.44
CA SER A 118 58.81 -0.05 -25.91
C SER A 118 57.63 0.10 -26.90
N LEU A 119 57.88 -0.06 -28.20
CA LEU A 119 56.84 0.06 -29.23
C LEU A 119 55.69 -0.92 -28.99
N SER A 120 54.49 -0.37 -28.90
CA SER A 120 53.24 -1.11 -28.76
C SER A 120 52.18 -0.53 -29.70
N ILE A 121 51.19 -1.35 -30.01
CA ILE A 121 50.01 -0.95 -30.77
C ILE A 121 48.77 -1.31 -29.96
N THR A 122 47.79 -0.41 -29.92
CA THR A 122 46.49 -0.66 -29.30
C THR A 122 45.64 -1.57 -30.19
N ILE A 123 44.92 -2.49 -29.57
CA ILE A 123 44.02 -3.39 -30.29
C ILE A 123 42.81 -2.60 -30.81
N HIS A 124 42.39 -2.92 -32.04
CA HIS A 124 41.10 -2.58 -32.59
C HIS A 124 40.19 -3.80 -32.50
N GLU A 125 39.03 -3.64 -31.86
CA GLU A 125 38.03 -4.68 -31.70
C GLU A 125 36.82 -4.35 -32.57
N TRP A 126 36.38 -5.28 -33.40
CA TRP A 126 35.22 -5.07 -34.27
C TRP A 126 33.97 -4.74 -33.43
N PRO A 127 33.17 -3.71 -33.79
CA PRO A 127 32.08 -3.23 -32.94
C PRO A 127 30.88 -4.18 -32.87
N LEU A 128 30.70 -5.04 -33.87
CA LEU A 128 29.49 -5.85 -34.03
C LEU A 128 29.76 -7.35 -33.82
N PRO A 129 28.81 -8.13 -33.29
CA PRO A 129 28.98 -9.58 -33.18
C PRO A 129 29.22 -10.25 -34.54
N SER A 130 29.88 -11.41 -34.55
CA SER A 130 30.17 -12.14 -35.80
C SER A 130 28.92 -12.80 -36.40
N SER A 131 27.91 -13.09 -35.59
CA SER A 131 26.66 -13.71 -36.04
C SER A 131 25.75 -12.67 -36.69
N THR A 132 25.28 -12.94 -37.91
CA THR A 132 24.33 -12.07 -38.61
C THR A 132 23.05 -11.87 -37.79
N ILE A 133 22.56 -12.91 -37.11
CA ILE A 133 21.34 -12.81 -36.29
C ILE A 133 21.58 -11.86 -35.12
N GLU A 134 22.69 -12.02 -34.39
CA GLU A 134 23.04 -11.14 -33.28
C GLU A 134 23.23 -9.69 -33.74
N GLN A 135 23.81 -9.46 -34.93
CA GLN A 135 23.91 -8.12 -35.51
C GLN A 135 22.52 -7.49 -35.70
N LYS A 136 21.56 -8.23 -36.28
CA LYS A 136 20.19 -7.74 -36.48
C LYS A 136 19.56 -7.34 -35.15
N VAL A 137 19.69 -8.18 -34.13
CA VAL A 137 19.10 -7.89 -32.82
C VAL A 137 19.79 -6.74 -32.11
N VAL A 138 21.12 -6.65 -32.16
CA VAL A 138 21.86 -5.48 -31.64
C VAL A 138 21.41 -4.19 -32.32
N MET A 139 21.24 -4.18 -33.64
CA MET A 139 20.73 -3.01 -34.36
C MET A 139 19.31 -2.64 -33.94
N PHE A 140 18.43 -3.63 -33.81
CA PHE A 140 17.07 -3.41 -33.30
C PHE A 140 17.10 -2.84 -31.88
N GLU A 141 17.91 -3.38 -30.97
CA GLU A 141 17.96 -2.92 -29.58
C GLU A 141 18.70 -1.58 -29.40
N LEU A 142 19.53 -1.14 -30.35
CA LEU A 142 20.03 0.24 -30.35
C LEU A 142 18.87 1.23 -30.55
N GLN A 143 18.00 0.97 -31.52
CA GLN A 143 16.91 1.87 -31.93
C GLN A 143 15.56 1.16 -32.10
N PRO A 144 15.00 0.54 -31.04
CA PRO A 144 13.72 -0.12 -31.14
C PRO A 144 12.61 0.93 -31.19
N PRO A 145 11.47 0.59 -31.82
CA PRO A 145 10.31 1.47 -31.82
C PRO A 145 9.83 1.77 -30.39
N SER A 146 9.60 3.04 -30.06
CA SER A 146 9.09 3.46 -28.74
C SER A 146 7.83 2.70 -28.30
N PRO A 147 6.81 2.47 -29.17
CA PRO A 147 5.64 1.68 -28.77
C PRO A 147 5.97 0.25 -28.34
N PHE A 148 6.97 -0.37 -28.97
CA PHE A 148 7.41 -1.72 -28.62
C PHE A 148 8.10 -1.74 -27.25
N VAL A 149 8.97 -0.75 -26.97
CA VAL A 149 9.63 -0.62 -25.66
C VAL A 149 8.59 -0.46 -24.55
N HIS A 150 7.63 0.47 -24.72
CA HIS A 150 6.58 0.67 -23.72
C HIS A 150 5.74 -0.58 -23.49
N TRP A 151 5.41 -1.31 -24.56
CA TRP A 151 4.69 -2.58 -24.46
C TRP A 151 5.50 -3.63 -23.70
N ARG A 152 6.77 -3.87 -24.09
CA ARG A 152 7.65 -4.89 -23.50
C ARG A 152 7.91 -4.59 -22.02
N ASP A 153 8.30 -3.37 -21.69
CA ASP A 153 8.65 -2.99 -20.32
C ASP A 153 7.41 -3.04 -19.40
N SER A 154 6.25 -2.64 -19.90
CA SER A 154 4.98 -2.76 -19.15
C SER A 154 4.55 -4.21 -18.95
N LEU A 155 4.76 -5.06 -19.96
CA LEU A 155 4.45 -6.49 -19.87
C LEU A 155 5.34 -7.17 -18.83
N VAL A 156 6.65 -6.95 -18.88
CA VAL A 156 7.58 -7.52 -17.91
C VAL A 156 7.25 -7.01 -16.51
N PHE A 157 7.02 -5.70 -16.33
CA PHE A 157 6.56 -5.14 -15.05
C PHE A 157 5.29 -5.81 -14.52
N LEU A 158 4.28 -6.00 -15.37
CA LEU A 158 3.07 -6.68 -14.96
C LEU A 158 3.36 -8.13 -14.52
N VAL A 159 4.21 -8.86 -15.24
CA VAL A 159 4.48 -10.28 -14.99
C VAL A 159 5.35 -10.48 -13.74
N THR A 160 6.45 -9.74 -13.60
CA THR A 160 7.42 -9.95 -12.52
C THR A 160 7.11 -9.15 -11.26
N ASP A 161 6.67 -7.89 -11.39
CA ASP A 161 6.53 -7.00 -10.23
C ASP A 161 5.11 -7.04 -9.67
N VAL A 162 4.10 -7.13 -10.55
CA VAL A 162 2.69 -7.16 -10.12
C VAL A 162 2.24 -8.59 -9.86
N LEU A 163 2.40 -9.48 -10.84
CA LEU A 163 1.99 -10.89 -10.71
C LEU A 163 3.01 -11.76 -9.98
N GLN A 164 4.20 -11.22 -9.71
CA GLN A 164 5.24 -11.90 -8.92
C GLN A 164 5.71 -13.23 -9.55
N ALA A 165 5.61 -13.36 -10.87
CA ALA A 165 6.25 -14.44 -11.60
C ALA A 165 7.78 -14.25 -11.59
N ARG A 166 8.52 -15.33 -11.84
CA ARG A 166 9.98 -15.31 -11.84
C ARG A 166 10.52 -15.86 -13.15
N TYR A 167 11.73 -15.47 -13.53
CA TYR A 167 12.47 -16.18 -14.56
C TYR A 167 12.74 -17.62 -14.13
N ALA A 168 12.48 -18.56 -15.03
CA ALA A 168 12.79 -19.98 -14.86
C ALA A 168 14.28 -20.19 -14.56
N CYS A 169 15.13 -19.44 -15.25
CA CYS A 169 16.57 -19.39 -15.01
C CYS A 169 16.91 -18.14 -14.19
N GLN A 170 17.37 -18.32 -12.95
CA GLN A 170 17.80 -17.20 -12.10
C GLN A 170 19.29 -16.88 -12.30
N ALA A 171 19.66 -16.55 -13.54
CA ALA A 171 21.03 -16.25 -13.91
C ALA A 171 21.36 -14.78 -13.67
N HIS A 172 22.17 -14.51 -12.63
CA HIS A 172 22.73 -13.19 -12.37
C HIS A 172 24.02 -13.01 -13.18
N PRO A 173 24.27 -11.81 -13.73
CA PRO A 173 25.49 -11.54 -14.48
C PRO A 173 26.71 -11.51 -13.55
N ARG A 174 27.79 -12.16 -13.97
CA ARG A 174 29.09 -12.12 -13.29
C ARG A 174 29.78 -10.77 -13.44
N GLU A 175 29.60 -10.18 -14.62
CA GLU A 175 30.16 -8.90 -15.03
C GLU A 175 29.14 -8.20 -15.92
N GLN A 176 29.20 -6.87 -16.00
CA GLN A 176 28.19 -6.08 -16.69
C GLN A 176 28.82 -5.19 -17.76
N TYR A 177 28.54 -5.51 -19.02
CA TYR A 177 28.86 -4.69 -20.18
C TYR A 177 27.57 -4.43 -20.99
N PRO A 178 26.75 -3.44 -20.58
CA PRO A 178 25.50 -3.10 -21.26
C PRO A 178 25.74 -2.48 -22.64
N LEU A 179 24.91 -2.85 -23.61
CA LEU A 179 24.94 -2.26 -24.97
C LEU A 179 24.77 -0.73 -24.93
N SER A 180 23.95 -0.23 -24.00
CA SER A 180 23.70 1.20 -23.80
C SER A 180 24.96 1.99 -23.41
N THR A 181 25.98 1.32 -22.87
CA THR A 181 27.26 1.91 -22.46
C THR A 181 28.45 1.45 -23.30
N ASP A 182 28.20 0.68 -24.36
CA ASP A 182 29.25 0.20 -25.26
C ASP A 182 29.97 1.40 -25.91
N TYR A 183 31.30 1.47 -25.78
CA TYR A 183 32.07 2.63 -26.23
C TYR A 183 32.03 2.87 -27.74
N GLN A 184 31.68 1.87 -28.55
CA GLN A 184 31.57 1.96 -30.01
C GLN A 184 30.13 2.22 -30.45
N LEU A 185 29.15 1.65 -29.74
CA LEU A 185 27.75 1.62 -30.15
C LEU A 185 26.81 2.55 -29.35
N SER A 186 27.18 2.96 -28.13
CA SER A 186 26.33 3.77 -27.23
C SER A 186 25.85 5.08 -27.84
N GLN A 187 26.65 5.69 -28.73
CA GLN A 187 26.26 6.91 -29.47
C GLN A 187 24.99 6.74 -30.33
N PHE A 188 24.63 5.50 -30.66
CA PHE A 188 23.44 5.16 -31.44
C PHE A 188 22.28 4.64 -30.58
N ALA A 189 22.52 4.39 -29.29
CA ALA A 189 21.54 3.81 -28.38
C ALA A 189 20.54 4.86 -27.88
N VAL A 190 19.26 4.48 -27.80
CA VAL A 190 18.18 5.37 -27.35
C VAL A 190 17.79 5.06 -25.90
N GLY A 191 18.39 5.77 -24.94
CA GLY A 191 18.00 5.80 -23.52
C GLY A 191 18.14 4.47 -22.75
N HIS A 192 18.05 4.54 -21.42
CA HIS A 192 17.99 3.35 -20.56
C HIS A 192 16.59 2.75 -20.57
N ARG A 193 16.51 1.41 -20.47
CA ARG A 193 15.27 0.64 -20.55
C ARG A 193 15.29 -0.48 -19.54
N ARG A 194 14.11 -1.02 -19.25
CA ARG A 194 14.00 -2.17 -18.35
C ARG A 194 14.66 -3.40 -18.96
N ILE A 195 14.26 -3.77 -20.18
CA ILE A 195 14.89 -4.86 -20.93
C ILE A 195 15.91 -4.28 -21.91
N GLU A 196 17.17 -4.70 -21.77
CA GLU A 196 18.27 -4.35 -22.68
C GLU A 196 19.17 -5.55 -23.00
N LEU A 197 20.19 -5.33 -23.83
CA LEU A 197 21.24 -6.33 -24.08
C LEU A 197 22.44 -6.10 -23.16
N LEU A 198 22.84 -7.17 -22.47
CA LEU A 198 23.99 -7.20 -21.57
C LEU A 198 24.95 -8.30 -21.99
N SER A 199 26.26 -8.02 -21.93
CA SER A 199 27.28 -9.06 -21.98
C SER A 199 27.99 -9.25 -20.66
N GLU A 200 28.27 -10.50 -20.30
CA GLU A 200 29.20 -10.84 -19.21
C GLU A 200 30.65 -10.91 -19.70
N THR A 201 30.88 -11.01 -21.01
CA THR A 201 32.22 -11.07 -21.56
C THR A 201 32.78 -9.66 -21.65
N LYS A 202 33.94 -9.43 -21.04
CA LYS A 202 34.62 -8.14 -21.11
C LYS A 202 35.09 -7.82 -22.53
N PRO A 203 34.89 -6.58 -23.04
CA PRO A 203 35.44 -6.19 -24.33
C PRO A 203 36.97 -6.26 -24.31
N HIS A 204 37.58 -6.62 -25.44
CA HIS A 204 39.04 -6.75 -25.55
C HIS A 204 39.77 -5.46 -25.18
N SER A 205 39.19 -4.30 -25.50
CA SER A 205 39.71 -2.98 -25.13
C SER A 205 39.80 -2.74 -23.61
N GLY A 206 38.96 -3.41 -22.82
CA GLY A 206 38.93 -3.33 -21.35
C GLY A 206 39.86 -4.31 -20.64
N THR A 207 40.56 -5.19 -21.36
CA THR A 207 41.45 -6.20 -20.76
C THR A 207 42.87 -5.68 -20.58
N HIS A 208 43.69 -6.37 -19.75
CA HIS A 208 45.13 -6.09 -19.62
C HIS A 208 45.89 -6.23 -20.96
N ARG A 209 45.25 -6.82 -21.98
CA ARG A 209 45.79 -7.03 -23.33
C ARG A 209 45.45 -5.91 -24.30
N LYS A 210 44.92 -4.76 -23.86
CA LYS A 210 44.53 -3.61 -24.69
C LYS A 210 45.61 -3.09 -25.65
N SER A 211 46.88 -3.40 -25.38
CA SER A 211 48.01 -3.12 -26.26
C SER A 211 48.93 -4.33 -26.40
N ILE A 212 49.44 -4.56 -27.60
CA ILE A 212 50.40 -5.64 -27.90
C ILE A 212 51.74 -5.05 -28.31
N LYS A 213 52.84 -5.73 -27.99
CA LYS A 213 54.19 -5.32 -28.43
C LYS A 213 54.32 -5.52 -29.93
N VAL A 214 54.89 -4.53 -30.62
CA VAL A 214 55.03 -4.56 -32.09
C VAL A 214 55.85 -5.75 -32.56
N SER A 215 56.84 -6.18 -31.76
CA SER A 215 57.68 -7.35 -32.01
C SER A 215 56.91 -8.66 -32.22
N THR A 216 55.73 -8.81 -31.59
CA THR A 216 54.90 -10.02 -31.67
C THR A 216 53.53 -9.77 -32.33
N ALA A 217 53.30 -8.55 -32.79
CA ALA A 217 52.04 -8.12 -33.36
C ALA A 217 51.83 -8.67 -34.77
N THR A 218 50.66 -9.27 -35.00
CA THR A 218 50.14 -9.64 -36.32
C THR A 218 48.85 -8.89 -36.56
N VAL A 219 48.41 -8.78 -37.82
CA VAL A 219 47.12 -8.16 -38.16
C VAL A 219 45.98 -8.81 -37.37
N SER A 220 45.97 -10.16 -37.30
CA SER A 220 44.97 -10.93 -36.55
C SER A 220 44.99 -10.72 -35.02
N LYS A 221 46.11 -10.26 -34.44
CA LYS A 221 46.20 -9.94 -33.01
C LYS A 221 45.90 -8.47 -32.73
N ALA A 222 46.16 -7.58 -33.71
CA ALA A 222 45.88 -6.16 -33.61
C ALA A 222 44.42 -5.83 -33.93
N CYS A 223 43.77 -6.59 -34.81
CA CYS A 223 42.38 -6.46 -35.21
C CYS A 223 41.62 -7.71 -34.79
N LEU A 224 40.88 -7.63 -33.68
CA LEU A 224 40.12 -8.75 -33.11
C LEU A 224 38.63 -8.66 -33.50
N PRO A 225 37.94 -9.82 -33.61
CA PRO A 225 36.48 -9.82 -33.67
C PRO A 225 35.89 -9.30 -32.35
N ASN A 226 34.60 -8.96 -32.36
CA ASN A 226 33.88 -8.56 -31.17
C ASN A 226 33.92 -9.66 -30.10
N GLY A 227 34.37 -9.32 -28.89
CA GLY A 227 34.43 -10.25 -27.76
C GLY A 227 33.12 -10.33 -26.97
N LEU A 228 32.20 -9.39 -27.15
CA LEU A 228 30.95 -9.33 -26.41
C LEU A 228 30.00 -10.43 -26.87
N ARG A 229 29.29 -11.00 -25.90
CA ARG A 229 28.19 -11.95 -26.10
C ARG A 229 26.95 -11.39 -25.43
N TYR A 230 26.09 -10.77 -26.23
CA TYR A 230 24.89 -10.11 -25.73
C TYR A 230 23.76 -11.10 -25.47
N GLN A 231 23.08 -10.92 -24.34
CA GLN A 231 21.86 -11.62 -23.97
C GLN A 231 20.87 -10.60 -23.40
N TYR A 232 19.57 -10.89 -23.52
CA TYR A 232 18.55 -10.03 -22.92
C TYR A 232 18.64 -10.04 -21.40
N TYR A 233 18.59 -8.85 -20.83
CA TYR A 233 18.76 -8.59 -19.40
C TYR A 233 17.65 -7.68 -18.90
N ASP A 234 17.07 -8.03 -17.75
CA ASP A 234 16.09 -7.20 -17.05
C ASP A 234 16.78 -6.41 -15.93
N ASN A 235 16.98 -5.12 -16.17
CA ASN A 235 17.51 -4.16 -15.20
C ASN A 235 16.64 -4.02 -13.94
N GLY A 236 15.34 -4.34 -14.02
CA GLY A 236 14.41 -4.22 -12.90
C GLY A 236 14.66 -5.27 -11.82
N VAL A 237 15.04 -6.49 -12.21
CA VAL A 237 15.30 -7.61 -11.27
C VAL A 237 16.77 -8.06 -11.24
N GLY A 238 17.60 -7.52 -12.13
CA GLY A 238 19.03 -7.77 -12.14
C GLY A 238 19.45 -9.13 -12.71
N MET A 239 18.65 -9.73 -13.60
CA MET A 239 18.86 -11.09 -14.11
C MET A 239 18.74 -11.15 -15.64
N PHE A 240 19.38 -12.16 -16.23
CA PHE A 240 19.13 -12.50 -17.64
C PHE A 240 17.70 -13.00 -17.82
N SER A 241 17.10 -12.55 -18.91
CA SER A 241 15.72 -12.89 -19.24
C SER A 241 15.62 -14.34 -19.70
N SER A 242 14.59 -15.04 -19.23
CA SER A 242 14.22 -16.39 -19.68
C SER A 242 12.70 -16.55 -19.69
N SER A 243 12.19 -17.75 -19.98
CA SER A 243 10.76 -18.03 -19.77
C SER A 243 10.33 -17.74 -18.33
N PHE A 244 9.06 -17.32 -18.17
CA PHE A 244 8.48 -17.03 -16.87
C PHE A 244 7.87 -18.28 -16.22
N VAL A 245 8.06 -18.43 -14.92
CA VAL A 245 7.37 -19.40 -14.06
C VAL A 245 6.47 -18.64 -13.10
N GLN A 246 5.20 -19.03 -13.09
CA GLN A 246 4.23 -18.47 -12.15
C GLN A 246 4.56 -18.92 -10.73
N THR A 247 4.52 -17.99 -9.78
CA THR A 247 4.72 -18.30 -8.36
C THR A 247 3.41 -18.18 -7.60
N ASP A 248 3.39 -18.79 -6.41
CA ASP A 248 2.28 -18.63 -5.47
C ASP A 248 2.32 -17.30 -4.70
N SER A 249 3.33 -16.44 -4.89
CA SER A 249 3.54 -15.23 -4.07
C SER A 249 2.35 -14.29 -4.10
N MET A 250 1.82 -13.97 -5.28
CA MET A 250 0.63 -13.12 -5.41
C MET A 250 -0.62 -13.80 -4.82
N LEU A 251 -0.77 -15.11 -5.03
CA LEU A 251 -1.89 -15.87 -4.47
C LEU A 251 -1.85 -15.88 -2.93
N ARG A 252 -0.66 -16.00 -2.34
CA ARG A 252 -0.45 -15.90 -0.89
C ARG A 252 -0.70 -14.49 -0.37
N ALA A 253 -0.32 -13.45 -1.11
CA ALA A 253 -0.65 -12.06 -0.77
C ALA A 253 -2.17 -11.79 -0.84
N CYS A 254 -2.88 -12.48 -1.73
CA CYS A 254 -4.35 -12.44 -1.86
C CYS A 254 -5.08 -13.43 -0.93
N THR A 255 -4.37 -14.16 -0.07
CA THR A 255 -4.97 -15.06 0.93
C THR A 255 -4.88 -14.37 2.29
N TYR A 256 -6.02 -14.27 3.01
CA TYR A 256 -6.00 -13.70 4.35
C TYR A 256 -5.02 -14.44 5.26
N LYS A 257 -4.31 -13.70 6.13
CA LYS A 257 -3.38 -14.28 7.11
C LYS A 257 -4.10 -14.44 8.45
N LEU A 258 -4.16 -15.67 8.95
CA LEU A 258 -4.68 -15.93 10.29
C LEU A 258 -3.70 -15.45 11.36
N PRO A 259 -4.18 -15.16 12.58
CA PRO A 259 -3.31 -14.97 13.73
C PRO A 259 -2.35 -16.15 13.91
N GLU A 260 -1.13 -15.88 14.38
CA GLU A 260 -0.09 -16.92 14.52
C GLU A 260 -0.53 -18.11 15.38
N ARG A 261 -1.35 -17.86 16.41
CA ARG A 261 -1.98 -18.90 17.25
C ARG A 261 -2.87 -19.88 16.48
N SER A 262 -3.21 -19.61 15.22
CA SER A 262 -4.06 -20.44 14.36
C SER A 262 -3.41 -20.75 13.01
N SER A 263 -2.08 -20.76 12.96
CA SER A 263 -1.30 -21.07 11.76
C SER A 263 -1.64 -22.44 11.14
N ALA A 264 -2.01 -23.44 11.94
CA ALA A 264 -2.45 -24.76 11.46
C ALA A 264 -3.64 -24.70 10.48
N LEU A 265 -4.50 -23.68 10.59
CA LEU A 265 -5.65 -23.50 9.69
C LEU A 265 -5.27 -22.81 8.36
N GLN A 266 -4.08 -22.22 8.25
CA GLN A 266 -3.68 -21.37 7.13
C GLN A 266 -3.66 -22.14 5.79
N ASP A 267 -3.20 -23.38 5.82
CA ASP A 267 -3.07 -24.23 4.63
C ASP A 267 -4.42 -24.66 4.03
N PHE A 268 -5.50 -24.67 4.83
CA PHE A 268 -6.85 -24.95 4.34
C PHE A 268 -7.40 -23.79 3.52
N MET A 269 -7.03 -22.55 3.85
CA MET A 269 -7.45 -21.35 3.11
C MET A 269 -6.72 -21.19 1.78
N PHE A 270 -5.50 -21.71 1.65
CA PHE A 270 -4.69 -21.57 0.46
C PHE A 270 -5.12 -22.54 -0.64
N ARG A 271 -5.86 -22.01 -1.64
CA ARG A 271 -6.41 -22.79 -2.76
C ARG A 271 -5.96 -22.23 -4.11
N PRO A 272 -4.74 -22.53 -4.57
CA PRO A 272 -4.25 -22.05 -5.85
C PRO A 272 -4.99 -22.71 -7.02
N ALA A 273 -4.83 -22.19 -8.25
CA ALA A 273 -5.49 -22.74 -9.43
C ALA A 273 -5.12 -24.22 -9.68
N SER A 274 -3.86 -24.60 -9.40
CA SER A 274 -3.34 -25.98 -9.49
C SER A 274 -3.99 -26.94 -8.48
N LYS A 275 -4.51 -26.42 -7.35
CA LYS A 275 -5.19 -27.18 -6.29
C LYS A 275 -6.49 -26.47 -5.91
N SER A 276 -7.35 -26.27 -6.90
CA SER A 276 -8.55 -25.44 -6.75
C SER A 276 -9.56 -25.96 -5.72
N ALA A 277 -9.60 -27.27 -5.49
CA ALA A 277 -10.39 -27.89 -4.42
C ALA A 277 -9.81 -27.68 -3.02
N GLY A 278 -8.59 -27.16 -2.90
CA GLY A 278 -7.89 -27.01 -1.63
C GLY A 278 -7.49 -28.35 -1.00
N GLN A 279 -7.34 -28.34 0.32
CA GLN A 279 -7.09 -29.55 1.10
C GLN A 279 -8.33 -30.44 1.16
N THR A 280 -8.12 -31.74 1.37
CA THR A 280 -9.20 -32.73 1.46
C THR A 280 -9.77 -32.81 2.88
N PRO A 281 -11.02 -33.29 3.06
CA PRO A 281 -11.55 -33.57 4.39
C PRO A 281 -10.67 -34.54 5.20
N ASN A 282 -9.99 -35.50 4.55
CA ASN A 282 -9.06 -36.41 5.23
C ASN A 282 -7.84 -35.66 5.81
N ALA A 283 -7.37 -34.60 5.15
CA ALA A 283 -6.30 -33.76 5.68
C ALA A 283 -6.73 -32.99 6.94
N VAL A 284 -8.01 -32.62 7.04
CA VAL A 284 -8.58 -32.04 8.27
C VAL A 284 -8.49 -33.05 9.41
N ILE A 285 -8.86 -34.31 9.16
CA ILE A 285 -8.79 -35.37 10.18
C ILE A 285 -7.33 -35.68 10.57
N ALA A 286 -6.42 -35.70 9.60
CA ALA A 286 -5.00 -35.96 9.85
C ALA A 286 -4.32 -34.85 10.68
N SER A 287 -4.80 -33.61 10.61
CA SER A 287 -4.24 -32.45 11.32
C SER A 287 -4.93 -32.15 12.66
N ILE A 288 -5.80 -33.03 13.18
CA ILE A 288 -6.49 -32.82 14.47
C ILE A 288 -5.50 -32.59 15.62
N SER A 289 -4.33 -33.24 15.59
CA SER A 289 -3.28 -33.07 16.59
C SER A 289 -2.65 -31.67 16.58
N GLU A 290 -2.87 -30.88 15.52
CA GLU A 290 -2.37 -29.51 15.35
C GLU A 290 -3.44 -28.47 15.77
N CYS A 291 -4.57 -28.90 16.31
CA CYS A 291 -5.63 -28.02 16.78
C CYS A 291 -5.10 -27.04 17.85
N PRO A 292 -5.28 -25.72 17.68
CA PRO A 292 -4.88 -24.74 18.68
C PRO A 292 -5.62 -24.86 20.01
N ASP A 293 -4.94 -24.51 21.11
CA ASP A 293 -5.48 -24.62 22.48
C ASP A 293 -6.74 -23.77 22.74
N HIS A 294 -6.91 -22.65 22.04
CA HIS A 294 -8.08 -21.76 22.20
C HIS A 294 -9.30 -22.20 21.39
N MET A 295 -9.25 -23.36 20.74
CA MET A 295 -10.26 -23.88 19.83
C MET A 295 -10.63 -25.32 20.20
N SER A 296 -11.93 -25.64 20.20
CA SER A 296 -12.33 -27.03 20.41
C SER A 296 -12.01 -27.88 19.17
N LEU A 297 -11.82 -29.19 19.37
CA LEU A 297 -11.57 -30.11 18.24
C LEU A 297 -12.71 -30.09 17.21
N ASP A 298 -13.96 -29.90 17.65
CA ASP A 298 -15.09 -29.80 16.72
C ASP A 298 -15.08 -28.47 15.97
N GLU A 299 -14.82 -27.36 16.65
CA GLU A 299 -14.67 -26.04 16.02
C GLU A 299 -13.56 -26.06 14.95
N TYR A 300 -12.41 -26.65 15.26
CA TYR A 300 -11.28 -26.79 14.33
C TYR A 300 -11.67 -27.61 13.10
N LYS A 301 -12.26 -28.80 13.29
CA LYS A 301 -12.70 -29.66 12.19
C LYS A 301 -13.67 -28.95 11.27
N LYS A 302 -14.67 -28.27 11.83
CA LYS A 302 -15.73 -27.62 11.06
C LYS A 302 -15.17 -26.40 10.33
N LEU A 303 -14.35 -25.59 10.98
CA LEU A 303 -13.75 -24.41 10.36
C LEU A 303 -12.78 -24.78 9.22
N ALA A 304 -11.91 -25.77 9.42
CA ALA A 304 -10.99 -26.27 8.40
C ALA A 304 -11.71 -26.92 7.20
N SER A 305 -12.88 -27.52 7.43
CA SER A 305 -13.68 -28.20 6.40
C SER A 305 -14.44 -27.25 5.47
N ILE A 306 -14.78 -26.03 5.91
CA ILE A 306 -15.53 -25.06 5.08
C ILE A 306 -14.81 -24.78 3.75
N PRO A 307 -13.49 -24.49 3.75
CA PRO A 307 -12.65 -24.43 2.55
C PRO A 307 -12.62 -25.62 1.59
N CYS A 308 -12.86 -26.84 2.10
CA CYS A 308 -12.57 -28.08 1.37
C CYS A 308 -13.58 -28.31 0.24
N GLY A 309 -13.12 -28.19 -1.00
CA GLY A 309 -13.94 -28.34 -2.20
C GLY A 309 -14.73 -27.08 -2.54
N TYR A 310 -14.48 -26.50 -3.71
CA TYR A 310 -15.10 -25.24 -4.12
C TYR A 310 -16.63 -25.32 -4.29
N TYR A 311 -17.21 -26.48 -4.59
CA TYR A 311 -18.66 -26.66 -4.63
C TYR A 311 -19.33 -26.71 -3.24
N LEU A 312 -18.57 -27.07 -2.20
CA LEU A 312 -19.10 -27.32 -0.85
C LEU A 312 -19.04 -26.09 0.05
N GLN A 313 -18.38 -25.02 -0.36
CA GLN A 313 -18.17 -23.82 0.46
C GLN A 313 -19.48 -23.21 0.95
N TRP A 314 -20.45 -22.97 0.06
CA TRP A 314 -21.75 -22.41 0.41
C TRP A 314 -22.63 -23.38 1.20
N PRO A 315 -22.76 -24.67 0.82
CA PRO A 315 -23.45 -25.65 1.66
C PRO A 315 -22.87 -25.77 3.07
N ASN A 316 -21.54 -25.82 3.21
CA ASN A 316 -20.89 -25.90 4.52
C ASN A 316 -21.15 -24.64 5.35
N LEU A 317 -21.12 -23.47 4.72
CA LEU A 317 -21.46 -22.20 5.36
C LEU A 317 -22.93 -22.16 5.79
N LEU A 318 -23.86 -22.63 4.95
CA LEU A 318 -25.28 -22.76 5.29
C LEU A 318 -25.47 -23.62 6.54
N VAL A 319 -24.80 -24.78 6.61
CA VAL A 319 -24.86 -25.66 7.78
C VAL A 319 -24.34 -24.94 9.03
N GLN A 320 -23.25 -24.17 8.94
CA GLN A 320 -22.75 -23.41 10.09
C GLN A 320 -23.66 -22.26 10.50
N LEU A 321 -24.43 -21.68 9.57
CA LEU A 321 -25.46 -20.69 9.92
C LEU A 321 -26.66 -21.33 10.62
N GLY A 322 -27.09 -22.53 10.23
CA GLY A 322 -28.21 -23.20 10.91
C GLY A 322 -27.83 -23.85 12.23
N PHE A 323 -26.71 -24.58 12.23
CA PHE A 323 -26.20 -25.36 13.35
C PHE A 323 -24.73 -24.96 13.63
N PRO A 324 -24.52 -23.83 14.32
CA PRO A 324 -23.20 -23.28 14.53
C PRO A 324 -22.34 -24.21 15.40
N ALA A 325 -21.32 -24.79 14.80
CA ALA A 325 -20.22 -25.45 15.52
C ALA A 325 -18.96 -24.58 15.53
N ILE A 326 -18.83 -23.65 14.57
CA ILE A 326 -17.79 -22.61 14.59
C ILE A 326 -18.20 -21.42 15.46
N ASN A 327 -17.21 -20.76 16.07
CA ASN A 327 -17.45 -19.54 16.82
C ASN A 327 -17.37 -18.31 15.89
N PHE A 328 -18.52 -17.75 15.51
CA PHE A 328 -18.60 -16.54 14.67
C PHE A 328 -18.06 -15.26 15.35
N LYS A 329 -17.79 -15.27 16.67
CA LYS A 329 -17.19 -14.13 17.36
C LYS A 329 -15.67 -14.01 17.14
N LYS A 330 -15.04 -15.07 16.61
CA LYS A 330 -13.58 -15.13 16.43
C LYS A 330 -13.12 -14.52 15.10
N VAL A 331 -11.93 -13.91 15.11
CA VAL A 331 -11.29 -13.33 13.92
C VAL A 331 -10.99 -14.41 12.87
N GLU A 332 -10.63 -15.61 13.32
CA GLU A 332 -10.33 -16.77 12.49
C GLU A 332 -11.52 -17.15 11.60
N SER A 333 -12.72 -17.24 12.20
CA SER A 333 -13.98 -17.49 11.47
C SER A 333 -14.24 -16.42 10.41
N THR A 334 -14.03 -15.15 10.75
CA THR A 334 -14.19 -14.05 9.80
C THR A 334 -13.28 -14.23 8.59
N LEU A 335 -11.97 -14.41 8.81
CA LEU A 335 -11.00 -14.49 7.72
C LEU A 335 -11.22 -15.72 6.82
N VAL A 336 -11.53 -16.89 7.40
CA VAL A 336 -11.83 -18.12 6.64
C VAL A 336 -13.08 -17.94 5.77
N LEU A 337 -14.17 -17.44 6.35
CA LEU A 337 -15.42 -17.27 5.62
C LEU A 337 -15.28 -16.20 4.52
N LEU A 338 -14.62 -15.08 4.82
CA LEU A 338 -14.33 -14.05 3.82
C LEU A 338 -13.47 -14.60 2.67
N GLN A 339 -12.47 -15.45 2.95
CA GLN A 339 -11.69 -16.11 1.90
C GLN A 339 -12.59 -16.96 1.00
N CYS A 340 -13.50 -17.74 1.59
CA CYS A 340 -14.40 -18.63 0.84
C CYS A 340 -15.41 -17.86 -0.02
N ILE A 341 -16.08 -16.84 0.50
CA ILE A 341 -17.13 -16.15 -0.26
C ILE A 341 -16.58 -15.25 -1.36
N TYR A 342 -15.35 -14.75 -1.24
CA TYR A 342 -14.73 -13.85 -2.22
C TYR A 342 -13.77 -14.54 -3.20
N GLN A 343 -13.25 -15.72 -2.85
CA GLN A 343 -12.43 -16.47 -3.79
C GLN A 343 -13.29 -16.97 -4.95
N THR A 344 -12.82 -16.69 -6.16
CA THR A 344 -13.59 -16.83 -7.40
C THR A 344 -13.75 -18.28 -7.89
N GLY A 345 -12.79 -19.17 -7.59
CA GLY A 345 -12.82 -20.57 -8.01
C GLY A 345 -12.51 -20.83 -9.50
N PRO A 346 -12.58 -22.11 -9.95
CA PRO A 346 -12.29 -22.52 -11.33
C PRO A 346 -13.22 -21.89 -12.37
N ALA A 347 -12.68 -21.54 -13.54
CA ALA A 347 -13.49 -20.99 -14.62
C ALA A 347 -14.49 -22.02 -15.13
N THR A 348 -15.74 -21.59 -15.28
CA THR A 348 -16.74 -22.26 -16.10
C THR A 348 -17.24 -21.26 -17.13
N GLY A 349 -17.93 -21.71 -18.18
CA GLY A 349 -18.59 -20.81 -19.13
C GLY A 349 -19.70 -19.94 -18.52
N ASN A 350 -19.86 -19.96 -17.20
CA ASN A 350 -20.84 -19.20 -16.43
C ASN A 350 -20.13 -18.13 -15.58
N VAL A 351 -20.72 -16.93 -15.51
CA VAL A 351 -20.26 -15.80 -14.69
C VAL A 351 -20.03 -16.18 -13.22
N LEU A 352 -20.86 -17.06 -12.66
CA LEU A 352 -20.79 -17.52 -11.27
C LEU A 352 -19.68 -18.54 -11.02
N ARG A 353 -19.13 -19.14 -12.08
CA ARG A 353 -18.11 -20.18 -11.98
C ARG A 353 -18.59 -21.39 -11.17
N SER A 354 -17.73 -22.39 -10.99
CA SER A 354 -18.10 -23.57 -10.22
C SER A 354 -18.34 -23.27 -8.74
N GLY A 355 -17.56 -22.36 -8.16
CA GLY A 355 -17.58 -22.10 -6.71
C GLY A 355 -18.82 -21.35 -6.21
N HIS A 356 -19.50 -20.58 -7.07
CA HIS A 356 -20.67 -19.80 -6.68
C HIS A 356 -21.98 -20.23 -7.34
N GLY A 357 -22.01 -21.42 -7.98
CA GLY A 357 -23.23 -21.96 -8.59
C GLY A 357 -24.39 -22.05 -7.60
N PHE A 358 -24.12 -22.32 -6.31
CA PHE A 358 -25.10 -22.33 -5.23
C PHE A 358 -25.91 -21.03 -5.15
N CYS A 359 -25.27 -19.86 -5.28
CA CYS A 359 -25.94 -18.56 -5.20
C CYS A 359 -26.81 -18.25 -6.42
N GLY A 360 -26.62 -18.99 -7.52
CA GLY A 360 -27.41 -18.89 -8.74
C GLY A 360 -28.75 -19.62 -8.65
N SER A 361 -28.89 -20.59 -7.75
CA SER A 361 -30.14 -21.30 -7.50
C SER A 361 -31.04 -20.49 -6.57
N THR A 362 -32.25 -20.15 -7.01
CA THR A 362 -33.23 -19.41 -6.20
C THR A 362 -33.57 -20.13 -4.90
N GLU A 363 -33.74 -21.46 -4.95
CA GLU A 363 -34.08 -22.29 -3.78
C GLU A 363 -32.96 -22.29 -2.75
N SER A 364 -31.73 -22.57 -3.19
CA SER A 364 -30.54 -22.60 -2.32
C SER A 364 -30.23 -21.22 -1.73
N ALA A 365 -30.37 -20.16 -2.54
CA ALA A 365 -30.20 -18.80 -2.08
C ALA A 365 -31.28 -18.37 -1.07
N ALA A 366 -32.53 -18.79 -1.25
CA ALA A 366 -33.62 -18.53 -0.31
C ALA A 366 -33.38 -19.21 1.05
N LEU A 367 -32.91 -20.47 1.04
CA LEU A 367 -32.51 -21.18 2.26
C LEU A 367 -31.38 -20.44 2.99
N LEU A 368 -30.36 -19.98 2.26
CA LEU A 368 -29.26 -19.22 2.85
C LEU A 368 -29.71 -17.90 3.48
N LEU A 369 -30.61 -17.17 2.81
CA LEU A 369 -31.17 -15.93 3.35
C LEU A 369 -32.02 -16.18 4.60
N THR A 370 -32.75 -17.30 4.64
CA THR A 370 -33.53 -17.72 5.81
C THR A 370 -32.63 -18.00 7.00
N GLU A 371 -31.58 -18.81 6.80
CA GLU A 371 -30.62 -19.12 7.87
C GLU A 371 -29.83 -17.89 8.33
N LEU A 372 -29.50 -16.95 7.43
CA LEU A 372 -28.92 -15.65 7.80
C LEU A 372 -29.86 -14.85 8.71
N SER A 373 -31.16 -14.86 8.41
CA SER A 373 -32.18 -14.16 9.20
C SER A 373 -32.29 -14.74 10.61
N LEU A 374 -32.32 -16.07 10.71
CA LEU A 374 -32.31 -16.78 12.00
C LEU A 374 -31.01 -16.52 12.78
N ALA A 375 -29.86 -16.54 12.09
CA ALA A 375 -28.56 -16.25 12.69
C ALA A 375 -28.47 -14.84 13.26
N LEU A 376 -29.03 -13.84 12.56
CA LEU A 376 -29.12 -12.48 13.06
C LEU A 376 -29.95 -12.40 14.34
N GLN A 377 -31.12 -13.06 14.40
CA GLN A 377 -31.94 -13.06 15.62
C GLN A 377 -31.21 -13.61 16.84
N ARG A 378 -30.39 -14.66 16.67
CA ARG A 378 -29.61 -15.25 17.77
C ARG A 378 -28.57 -14.29 18.35
N VAL A 379 -28.02 -13.38 17.55
CA VAL A 379 -26.99 -12.43 18.01
C VAL A 379 -27.54 -11.05 18.34
N LYS A 380 -28.77 -10.71 17.90
CA LYS A 380 -29.33 -9.34 17.89
C LYS A 380 -29.28 -8.60 19.24
N LEU A 381 -29.26 -9.30 20.37
CA LEU A 381 -29.22 -8.71 21.71
C LEU A 381 -27.81 -8.72 22.35
N ASN A 382 -26.78 -9.16 21.62
CA ASN A 382 -25.41 -9.26 22.14
C ASN A 382 -24.41 -8.56 21.21
N TRP A 383 -24.11 -7.29 21.54
CA TRP A 383 -23.15 -6.44 20.83
C TRP A 383 -21.70 -6.98 20.82
N GLU A 384 -21.34 -7.89 21.73
CA GLU A 384 -20.03 -8.57 21.69
C GLU A 384 -19.89 -9.47 20.45
N SER A 385 -21.01 -9.79 19.80
CA SER A 385 -21.06 -10.60 18.58
C SER A 385 -20.84 -9.77 17.30
N SER A 386 -20.17 -8.63 17.37
CA SER A 386 -19.90 -7.74 16.22
C SER A 386 -19.26 -8.47 15.03
N GLN A 387 -18.29 -9.35 15.29
CA GLN A 387 -17.63 -10.15 14.26
C GLN A 387 -18.63 -11.05 13.51
N ALA A 388 -19.60 -11.64 14.23
CA ALA A 388 -20.66 -12.43 13.61
C ALA A 388 -21.54 -11.57 12.70
N LEU A 389 -21.93 -10.37 13.14
CA LEU A 389 -22.69 -9.44 12.31
C LEU A 389 -21.91 -9.05 11.04
N SER A 390 -20.60 -8.79 11.16
CA SER A 390 -19.72 -8.51 10.02
C SER A 390 -19.68 -9.66 9.01
N ILE A 391 -19.62 -10.91 9.48
CA ILE A 391 -19.68 -12.11 8.65
C ILE A 391 -21.02 -12.17 7.92
N PHE A 392 -22.13 -12.03 8.64
CA PHE A 392 -23.46 -12.17 8.07
C PHE A 392 -23.77 -11.09 7.02
N ILE A 393 -23.36 -9.84 7.27
CA ILE A 393 -23.43 -8.75 6.30
C ILE A 393 -22.61 -9.09 5.04
N SER A 394 -21.39 -9.59 5.21
CA SER A 394 -20.54 -9.97 4.07
C SER A 394 -21.15 -11.09 3.23
N ILE A 395 -21.78 -12.09 3.85
CA ILE A 395 -22.49 -13.17 3.16
C ILE A 395 -23.70 -12.62 2.41
N ALA A 396 -24.52 -11.76 3.03
CA ALA A 396 -25.70 -11.17 2.41
C ALA A 396 -25.34 -10.25 1.22
N ASN A 397 -24.33 -9.40 1.37
CA ASN A 397 -23.78 -8.58 0.27
C ASN A 397 -23.31 -9.45 -0.89
N ARG A 398 -22.61 -10.54 -0.58
CA ARG A 398 -22.09 -11.45 -1.59
C ARG A 398 -23.21 -12.20 -2.30
N LEU A 399 -24.19 -12.72 -1.57
CA LEU A 399 -25.39 -13.36 -2.13
C LEU A 399 -26.14 -12.40 -3.05
N HIS A 400 -26.40 -11.17 -2.59
CA HIS A 400 -27.01 -10.11 -3.39
C HIS A 400 -26.28 -9.90 -4.73
N SER A 401 -24.94 -9.79 -4.71
CA SER A 401 -24.13 -9.57 -5.92
C SER A 401 -24.09 -10.75 -6.90
N LEU A 402 -24.39 -11.96 -6.43
CA LEU A 402 -24.29 -13.19 -7.20
C LEU A 402 -25.64 -13.71 -7.69
N SER A 403 -26.74 -13.36 -7.01
CA SER A 403 -28.05 -13.91 -7.32
C SER A 403 -28.71 -13.24 -8.52
N PRO A 404 -29.09 -14.01 -9.57
CA PRO A 404 -29.79 -13.47 -10.73
C PRO A 404 -31.27 -13.16 -10.45
N ALA A 405 -31.86 -13.79 -9.43
CA ALA A 405 -33.26 -13.61 -9.06
C ALA A 405 -33.49 -12.31 -8.26
N ALA A 406 -34.40 -11.45 -8.74
CA ALA A 406 -34.75 -10.19 -8.09
C ALA A 406 -35.28 -10.39 -6.66
N VAL A 407 -36.14 -11.40 -6.45
CA VAL A 407 -36.70 -11.73 -5.13
C VAL A 407 -35.62 -11.97 -4.07
N ILE A 408 -34.52 -12.63 -4.45
CA ILE A 408 -33.38 -12.86 -3.56
C ILE A 408 -32.61 -11.57 -3.30
N ARG A 409 -32.37 -10.76 -4.34
CA ARG A 409 -31.70 -9.45 -4.17
C ARG A 409 -32.49 -8.55 -3.23
N ASP A 410 -33.79 -8.40 -3.44
CA ASP A 410 -34.66 -7.59 -2.57
C ASP A 410 -34.69 -8.13 -1.14
N GLY A 411 -34.70 -9.46 -0.99
CA GLY A 411 -34.59 -10.12 0.30
C GLY A 411 -33.27 -9.80 1.01
N CYS A 412 -32.15 -9.79 0.30
CA CYS A 412 -30.86 -9.40 0.85
C CYS A 412 -30.82 -7.92 1.26
N ILE A 413 -31.43 -7.03 0.47
CA ILE A 413 -31.52 -5.59 0.84
C ILE A 413 -32.33 -5.41 2.14
N ARG A 414 -33.48 -6.10 2.28
CA ARG A 414 -34.25 -6.09 3.53
C ARG A 414 -33.46 -6.65 4.71
N TYR A 415 -32.74 -7.75 4.52
CA TYR A 415 -31.87 -8.31 5.54
C TYR A 415 -30.77 -7.33 5.98
N LEU A 416 -30.12 -6.65 5.03
CA LEU A 416 -29.10 -5.65 5.32
C LEU A 416 -29.69 -4.45 6.08
N GLN A 417 -30.92 -4.06 5.80
CA GLN A 417 -31.65 -3.06 6.59
C GLN A 417 -31.85 -3.51 8.05
N ASP A 418 -32.24 -4.75 8.28
CA ASP A 418 -32.38 -5.30 9.65
C ASP A 418 -31.02 -5.37 10.38
N ALA A 419 -29.96 -5.71 9.66
CA ALA A 419 -28.60 -5.70 10.18
C ALA A 419 -28.15 -4.27 10.57
N ARG A 420 -28.48 -3.24 9.77
CA ARG A 420 -28.25 -1.83 10.10
C ARG A 420 -28.97 -1.42 11.38
N LEU A 421 -30.26 -1.74 11.49
CA LEU A 421 -31.04 -1.41 12.70
C LEU A 421 -30.47 -2.08 13.95
N THR A 422 -29.99 -3.32 13.82
CA THR A 422 -29.30 -4.04 14.90
C THR A 422 -28.01 -3.34 15.31
N ALA A 423 -27.15 -2.96 14.35
CA ALA A 423 -25.93 -2.20 14.62
C ALA A 423 -26.23 -0.84 15.28
N MET A 424 -27.27 -0.14 14.83
CA MET A 424 -27.69 1.14 15.43
C MET A 424 -28.16 1.00 16.87
N ALA A 425 -28.86 -0.09 17.20
CA ALA A 425 -29.25 -0.39 18.57
C ALA A 425 -28.01 -0.64 19.45
N TRP A 426 -27.08 -1.48 18.99
CA TRP A 426 -25.83 -1.73 19.72
C TRP A 426 -24.98 -0.48 19.95
N MET A 427 -24.88 0.40 18.94
CA MET A 427 -24.17 1.67 19.10
C MET A 427 -24.82 2.60 20.13
N ARG A 428 -26.15 2.56 20.27
CA ARG A 428 -26.87 3.29 21.32
C ARG A 428 -26.54 2.71 22.68
N ASP A 429 -26.67 1.39 22.85
CA ASP A 429 -26.40 0.70 24.12
C ASP A 429 -24.95 0.95 24.60
N LEU A 430 -23.98 0.88 23.68
CA LEU A 430 -22.58 1.16 23.99
C LEU A 430 -22.33 2.62 24.33
N ASN A 431 -23.01 3.55 23.66
CA ASN A 431 -22.92 4.96 24.00
C ASN A 431 -23.47 5.22 25.41
N ASP A 432 -24.61 4.62 25.76
CA ASP A 432 -25.25 4.77 27.06
C ASP A 432 -24.39 4.15 28.17
N LYS A 433 -23.79 2.98 27.93
CA LYS A 433 -22.80 2.37 28.82
C LYS A 433 -21.53 3.21 28.97
N ALA A 434 -21.03 3.80 27.89
CA ALA A 434 -19.90 4.72 27.96
C ALA A 434 -20.23 6.01 28.75
N GLN A 435 -21.51 6.36 28.90
CA GLN A 435 -21.97 7.46 29.76
C GLN A 435 -22.17 7.05 31.22
N GLN A 436 -22.63 5.81 31.47
CA GLN A 436 -22.93 5.29 32.80
C GLN A 436 -21.71 4.63 33.48
N GLY A 437 -20.69 4.27 32.71
CA GLY A 437 -19.51 3.52 33.15
C GLY A 437 -18.59 4.31 34.08
N GLY A 438 -17.85 3.57 34.91
CA GLY A 438 -16.87 4.10 35.87
C GLY A 438 -15.57 4.55 35.18
N ALA A 439 -14.43 4.00 35.63
CA ALA A 439 -13.08 4.42 35.26
C ALA A 439 -12.86 4.63 33.74
N HIS A 440 -11.94 5.54 33.39
CA HIS A 440 -11.66 5.97 32.02
C HIS A 440 -11.35 4.83 31.02
N GLU A 441 -10.78 3.71 31.48
CA GLU A 441 -10.45 2.56 30.64
C GLU A 441 -11.69 1.84 30.09
N GLU A 442 -12.69 1.54 30.93
CA GLU A 442 -13.94 0.90 30.51
C GLU A 442 -14.71 1.75 29.48
N ARG A 443 -14.70 3.07 29.66
CA ARG A 443 -15.30 4.02 28.72
C ARG A 443 -14.65 3.92 27.33
N ASN A 444 -13.33 3.86 27.26
CA ASN A 444 -12.61 3.76 25.98
C ASN A 444 -12.88 2.43 25.27
N GLU A 445 -13.04 1.33 26.00
CA GLU A 445 -13.42 0.03 25.42
C GLU A 445 -14.79 0.11 24.75
N TYR A 446 -15.79 0.68 25.43
CA TYR A 446 -17.13 0.86 24.85
C TYR A 446 -17.13 1.77 23.61
N LEU A 447 -16.36 2.87 23.64
CA LEU A 447 -16.24 3.78 22.49
C LEU A 447 -15.50 3.13 21.31
N THR A 448 -14.45 2.36 21.57
CA THR A 448 -13.74 1.56 20.56
C THR A 448 -14.71 0.57 19.91
N LYS A 449 -15.50 -0.14 20.72
CA LYS A 449 -16.47 -1.11 20.23
C LYS A 449 -17.59 -0.46 19.43
N ARG A 450 -18.06 0.72 19.86
CA ARG A 450 -19.07 1.51 19.14
C ARG A 450 -18.58 1.90 17.75
N ALA A 451 -17.32 2.31 17.64
CA ALA A 451 -16.71 2.66 16.35
C ALA A 451 -16.48 1.43 15.45
N GLU A 452 -16.13 0.26 16.01
CA GLU A 452 -16.08 -1.01 15.25
C GLU A 452 -17.46 -1.33 14.64
N ILE A 453 -18.53 -1.19 15.44
CA ILE A 453 -19.90 -1.48 14.96
C ILE A 453 -20.33 -0.46 13.91
N ALA A 454 -19.92 0.80 14.02
CA ALA A 454 -20.16 1.81 12.98
C ALA A 454 -19.51 1.39 11.64
N LEU A 455 -18.28 0.87 11.65
CA LEU A 455 -17.61 0.32 10.46
C LEU A 455 -18.38 -0.85 9.85
N ILE A 456 -18.85 -1.78 10.69
CA ILE A 456 -19.64 -2.94 10.25
C ILE A 456 -20.98 -2.47 9.63
N CYS A 457 -21.61 -1.47 10.24
CA CYS A 457 -22.82 -0.86 9.70
C CYS A 457 -22.58 -0.21 8.34
N ILE A 458 -21.45 0.51 8.15
CA ILE A 458 -21.07 1.08 6.85
C ILE A 458 -20.87 -0.03 5.81
N ASP A 459 -20.25 -1.17 6.16
CA ASP A 459 -20.06 -2.29 5.22
C ASP A 459 -21.39 -2.92 4.77
N SER A 460 -22.50 -2.71 5.49
CA SER A 460 -23.84 -3.12 5.02
C SER A 460 -24.34 -2.33 3.81
N PHE A 461 -23.73 -1.18 3.50
CA PHE A 461 -23.98 -0.40 2.28
C PHE A 461 -23.05 -0.81 1.12
N ASN A 462 -22.17 -1.80 1.33
CA ASN A 462 -21.21 -2.28 0.33
C ASN A 462 -21.87 -3.22 -0.72
N VAL A 463 -22.90 -2.71 -1.38
CA VAL A 463 -23.59 -3.32 -2.53
C VAL A 463 -23.14 -2.67 -3.84
N ASP A 464 -23.62 -3.14 -4.99
CA ASP A 464 -23.34 -2.54 -6.30
C ASP A 464 -23.93 -1.13 -6.45
N ASP A 465 -23.49 -0.34 -7.44
CA ASP A 465 -23.76 1.10 -7.52
C ASP A 465 -25.25 1.44 -7.59
N GLU A 466 -26.00 0.78 -8.47
CA GLU A 466 -27.44 0.98 -8.65
C GLU A 466 -28.26 0.75 -7.36
N PRO A 467 -28.13 -0.40 -6.65
CA PRO A 467 -28.83 -0.61 -5.39
C PRO A 467 -28.33 0.31 -4.26
N LEU A 468 -27.06 0.72 -4.27
CA LEU A 468 -26.55 1.71 -3.31
C LEU A 468 -27.26 3.06 -3.48
N ASP A 469 -27.40 3.54 -4.71
CA ASP A 469 -28.10 4.79 -5.00
C ASP A 469 -29.59 4.72 -4.62
N SER A 470 -30.22 3.58 -4.87
CA SER A 470 -31.61 3.32 -4.46
C SER A 470 -31.76 3.36 -2.93
N ILE A 471 -30.86 2.70 -2.18
CA ILE A 471 -30.85 2.73 -0.72
C ILE A 471 -30.71 4.16 -0.20
N LEU A 472 -29.78 4.95 -0.77
CA LEU A 472 -29.47 6.31 -0.30
C LEU A 472 -30.54 7.34 -0.66
N THR A 473 -31.48 6.99 -1.54
CA THR A 473 -32.67 7.81 -1.79
C THR A 473 -33.59 7.83 -0.56
N SER A 474 -33.60 6.77 0.26
CA SER A 474 -34.34 6.73 1.52
C SER A 474 -33.66 7.61 2.58
N PRO A 475 -34.33 8.65 3.11
CA PRO A 475 -33.76 9.50 4.15
C PRO A 475 -33.35 8.74 5.41
N ASP A 476 -34.13 7.73 5.81
CA ASP A 476 -33.85 6.92 6.99
C ASP A 476 -32.57 6.09 6.84
N GLN A 477 -32.38 5.45 5.68
CA GLN A 477 -31.17 4.66 5.41
C GLN A 477 -29.95 5.55 5.23
N ALA A 478 -30.07 6.65 4.51
CA ALA A 478 -28.96 7.60 4.34
C ALA A 478 -28.57 8.28 5.67
N SER A 479 -29.53 8.57 6.55
CA SER A 479 -29.25 9.11 7.90
C SER A 479 -28.45 8.12 8.76
N ILE A 480 -28.76 6.82 8.67
CA ILE A 480 -27.94 5.78 9.32
C ILE A 480 -26.48 5.87 8.86
N LEU A 481 -26.24 6.03 7.56
CA LEU A 481 -24.89 6.17 7.02
C LEU A 481 -24.18 7.42 7.59
N VAL A 482 -24.83 8.60 7.56
CA VAL A 482 -24.29 9.85 8.13
C VAL A 482 -23.89 9.67 9.59
N ARG A 483 -24.76 9.04 10.39
CA ARG A 483 -24.48 8.78 11.81
C ARG A 483 -23.27 7.86 11.98
N CYS A 484 -23.19 6.78 11.21
CA CYS A 484 -22.04 5.87 11.28
C CYS A 484 -20.74 6.57 10.87
N MET A 485 -20.78 7.46 9.89
CA MET A 485 -19.63 8.26 9.47
C MET A 485 -19.11 9.16 10.61
N ILE A 486 -20.01 9.87 11.30
CA ILE A 486 -19.64 10.73 12.44
C ILE A 486 -19.06 9.88 13.58
N VAL A 487 -19.75 8.80 13.98
CA VAL A 487 -19.29 7.90 15.05
C VAL A 487 -17.92 7.29 14.75
N LEU A 488 -17.71 6.87 13.50
CA LEU A 488 -16.42 6.34 13.05
C LEU A 488 -15.32 7.40 13.16
N GLN A 489 -15.61 8.63 12.73
CA GLN A 489 -14.63 9.71 12.79
C GLN A 489 -14.25 10.05 14.24
N GLU A 490 -15.24 10.18 15.13
CA GLU A 490 -15.03 10.44 16.57
C GLU A 490 -14.22 9.32 17.25
N GLY A 491 -14.49 8.06 16.90
CA GLY A 491 -13.81 6.89 17.48
C GLY A 491 -12.53 6.45 16.76
N ARG A 492 -12.10 7.16 15.70
CA ARG A 492 -11.03 6.71 14.80
C ARG A 492 -9.69 6.54 15.51
N SER A 493 -9.35 7.47 16.41
CA SER A 493 -8.10 7.44 17.18
C SER A 493 -8.01 6.22 18.10
N LEU A 494 -9.15 5.80 18.68
CA LEU A 494 -9.26 4.62 19.53
C LEU A 494 -9.16 3.32 18.71
N LEU A 495 -9.76 3.30 17.51
CA LEU A 495 -9.74 2.15 16.61
C LEU A 495 -8.37 1.85 16.00
N VAL A 496 -7.56 2.88 15.74
CA VAL A 496 -6.27 2.76 15.04
C VAL A 496 -5.11 2.64 16.03
N SER A 497 -5.35 2.06 17.21
CA SER A 497 -4.28 1.70 18.14
C SER A 497 -3.32 0.68 17.49
N VAL A 498 -2.05 0.72 17.88
CA VAL A 498 -1.00 -0.15 17.32
C VAL A 498 -0.78 -1.33 18.28
N PRO A 499 -0.85 -2.60 17.81
CA PRO A 499 -1.11 -3.05 16.45
C PRO A 499 -2.61 -3.10 16.09
N ILE A 500 -2.95 -2.63 14.88
CA ILE A 500 -4.32 -2.66 14.38
C ILE A 500 -4.76 -4.09 14.04
N GLN A 501 -5.98 -4.45 14.45
CA GLN A 501 -6.55 -5.76 14.11
C GLN A 501 -6.81 -5.88 12.59
N PRO A 502 -6.48 -7.02 11.94
CA PRO A 502 -6.63 -7.17 10.49
C PRO A 502 -8.06 -6.94 9.98
N THR A 503 -9.08 -7.37 10.74
CA THR A 503 -10.49 -7.19 10.38
C THR A 503 -10.90 -5.72 10.40
N ILE A 504 -10.41 -4.94 11.37
CA ILE A 504 -10.63 -3.49 11.43
C ILE A 504 -9.97 -2.79 10.25
N GLN A 505 -8.72 -3.14 9.92
CA GLN A 505 -8.02 -2.58 8.76
C GLN A 505 -8.78 -2.84 7.45
N MET A 506 -9.30 -4.06 7.26
CA MET A 506 -10.11 -4.40 6.10
C MET A 506 -11.41 -3.59 6.03
N LEU A 507 -12.13 -3.48 7.15
CA LEU A 507 -13.37 -2.70 7.23
C LEU A 507 -13.11 -1.21 6.96
N LEU A 508 -12.00 -0.64 7.44
CA LEU A 508 -11.60 0.73 7.14
C LEU A 508 -11.42 0.95 5.63
N LEU A 509 -10.68 0.07 4.94
CA LEU A 509 -10.50 0.15 3.49
C LEU A 509 -11.82 0.02 2.72
N ARG A 510 -12.71 -0.90 3.14
CA ARG A 510 -14.05 -1.05 2.55
C ARG A 510 -14.90 0.19 2.78
N SER A 511 -14.89 0.74 3.99
CA SER A 511 -15.65 1.94 4.34
C SER A 511 -15.25 3.12 3.45
N GLN A 512 -13.96 3.36 3.23
CA GLN A 512 -13.48 4.43 2.35
C GLN A 512 -14.05 4.30 0.93
N ARG A 513 -14.06 3.06 0.39
CA ARG A 513 -14.64 2.80 -0.94
C ARG A 513 -16.15 3.02 -0.98
N VAL A 514 -16.88 2.59 0.06
CA VAL A 514 -18.33 2.80 0.16
C VAL A 514 -18.64 4.30 0.23
N LEU A 515 -17.99 5.04 1.13
CA LEU A 515 -18.22 6.48 1.30
C LEU A 515 -17.92 7.28 0.03
N TYR A 516 -16.83 6.95 -0.67
CA TYR A 516 -16.53 7.57 -1.97
C TYR A 516 -17.66 7.35 -2.99
N ARG A 517 -18.20 6.13 -3.09
CA ARG A 517 -19.31 5.80 -3.99
C ARG A 517 -20.62 6.47 -3.56
N SER A 518 -20.85 6.61 -2.26
CA SER A 518 -22.05 7.24 -1.69
C SER A 518 -22.09 8.76 -1.81
N GLN A 519 -20.96 9.42 -2.06
CA GLN A 519 -20.81 10.88 -1.98
C GLN A 519 -21.84 11.65 -2.82
N ALA A 520 -22.10 11.20 -4.07
CA ALA A 520 -23.02 11.88 -4.96
C ALA A 520 -24.46 11.83 -4.42
N SER A 521 -24.98 10.63 -4.21
CA SER A 521 -26.34 10.37 -3.73
C SER A 521 -26.59 10.94 -2.34
N LEU A 522 -25.62 10.82 -1.43
CA LEU A 522 -25.73 11.38 -0.08
C LEU A 522 -25.77 12.91 -0.07
N SER A 523 -25.03 13.56 -0.97
CA SER A 523 -25.02 15.03 -1.04
C SER A 523 -26.34 15.66 -1.47
N LEU A 524 -27.21 14.88 -2.11
CA LEU A 524 -28.54 15.32 -2.55
C LEU A 524 -29.61 15.08 -1.48
N ASN A 525 -29.34 14.24 -0.48
CA ASN A 525 -30.32 13.86 0.55
C ASN A 525 -30.25 14.79 1.78
N VAL A 526 -30.78 16.02 1.64
CA VAL A 526 -30.81 17.04 2.70
C VAL A 526 -31.49 16.55 3.98
N ALA A 527 -32.58 15.77 3.85
CA ALA A 527 -33.30 15.22 4.98
C ALA A 527 -32.42 14.27 5.80
N ALA A 528 -31.68 13.37 5.12
CA ALA A 528 -30.75 12.45 5.76
C ALA A 528 -29.59 13.16 6.46
N LEU A 529 -29.00 14.19 5.82
CA LEU A 529 -27.92 14.99 6.41
C LEU A 529 -28.40 15.68 7.69
N ASN A 530 -29.57 16.32 7.63
CA ASN A 530 -30.13 17.02 8.78
C ASN A 530 -30.46 16.06 9.93
N ASP A 531 -31.16 14.96 9.64
CA ASP A 531 -31.55 13.97 10.65
C ASP A 531 -30.33 13.26 11.26
N GLY A 532 -29.36 12.87 10.43
CA GLY A 532 -28.15 12.17 10.88
C GLY A 532 -27.28 13.03 11.79
N ILE A 533 -27.12 14.32 11.45
CA ILE A 533 -26.37 15.28 12.28
C ILE A 533 -27.16 15.63 13.53
N ALA A 534 -28.47 15.87 13.46
CA ALA A 534 -29.30 16.14 14.64
C ALA A 534 -29.26 15.00 15.67
N LYS A 535 -29.21 13.74 15.20
CA LYS A 535 -29.08 12.55 16.06
C LYS A 535 -27.67 12.37 16.65
N SER A 536 -26.67 13.06 16.13
CA SER A 536 -25.28 13.02 16.62
C SER A 536 -24.92 14.26 17.44
N TRP A 537 -25.64 15.37 17.20
CA TRP A 537 -25.48 16.64 17.88
C TRP A 537 -26.85 17.25 18.20
N ALA A 538 -27.26 17.15 19.48
CA ALA A 538 -28.57 17.61 19.95
C ALA A 538 -28.83 19.12 19.75
N GLY A 539 -27.77 19.94 19.68
CA GLY A 539 -27.85 21.38 19.46
C GLY A 539 -28.03 21.78 17.99
N PHE A 540 -27.90 20.85 17.05
CA PHE A 540 -28.07 21.16 15.63
C PHE A 540 -29.53 21.54 15.31
N ARG A 541 -29.70 22.68 14.65
CA ARG A 541 -30.98 23.18 14.15
C ARG A 541 -30.77 23.65 12.71
N PRO A 542 -31.29 22.92 11.70
CA PRO A 542 -31.10 23.29 10.31
C PRO A 542 -31.49 24.75 10.05
N GLY A 543 -30.54 25.56 9.59
CA GLY A 543 -30.75 26.96 9.22
C GLY A 543 -30.88 27.12 7.72
N SER A 544 -29.75 27.10 7.02
CA SER A 544 -29.70 27.19 5.55
C SER A 544 -29.75 25.80 4.87
N ASN A 545 -29.91 25.80 3.56
CA ASN A 545 -29.68 24.59 2.76
C ASN A 545 -28.19 24.23 2.75
N TRP A 546 -27.91 22.95 2.51
CA TRP A 546 -26.54 22.46 2.31
C TRP A 546 -25.99 22.93 0.97
N VAL A 547 -24.78 23.49 0.99
CA VAL A 547 -24.06 23.96 -0.20
C VAL A 547 -22.72 23.22 -0.31
N ARG A 548 -22.40 22.74 -1.50
CA ARG A 548 -21.13 22.06 -1.78
C ARG A 548 -20.02 23.08 -1.96
N THR A 549 -18.88 22.84 -1.32
CA THR A 549 -17.68 23.69 -1.50
C THR A 549 -16.97 23.37 -2.82
N ALA A 550 -15.98 24.19 -3.18
CA ALA A 550 -15.15 24.01 -4.38
C ALA A 550 -14.41 22.64 -4.43
N SER A 551 -14.11 22.04 -3.28
CA SER A 551 -13.45 20.73 -3.22
C SER A 551 -14.36 19.57 -3.64
N GLY A 552 -15.69 19.79 -3.64
CA GLY A 552 -16.68 18.79 -4.03
C GLY A 552 -17.05 17.77 -2.93
N TYR A 553 -16.26 17.62 -1.87
CA TYR A 553 -16.51 16.63 -0.80
C TYR A 553 -16.87 17.23 0.56
N TRP A 554 -16.74 18.55 0.73
CA TRP A 554 -17.30 19.25 1.89
C TRP A 554 -18.65 19.87 1.56
N LEU A 555 -19.62 19.65 2.44
CA LEU A 555 -20.91 20.35 2.47
C LEU A 555 -20.89 21.37 3.59
N THR A 556 -21.53 22.51 3.37
CA THR A 556 -21.63 23.60 4.35
C THR A 556 -23.09 23.99 4.55
N THR A 557 -23.49 24.20 5.80
CA THR A 557 -24.78 24.79 6.16
C THR A 557 -24.62 25.75 7.34
N THR A 558 -25.71 26.33 7.81
CA THR A 558 -25.78 27.14 9.03
C THR A 558 -26.73 26.49 10.02
N THR A 559 -26.45 26.68 11.31
CA THR A 559 -27.35 26.32 12.41
C THR A 559 -27.64 27.54 13.28
N SER A 560 -28.87 27.64 13.78
CA SER A 560 -29.23 28.67 14.75
C SER A 560 -28.74 28.31 16.15
N THR A 561 -28.42 29.33 16.95
CA THR A 561 -27.89 29.17 18.33
C THR A 561 -28.93 29.44 19.42
N GLY A 562 -30.18 29.75 19.03
CA GLY A 562 -31.23 30.22 19.94
C GLY A 562 -31.11 31.70 20.30
N ILE A 563 -29.97 32.34 20.04
CA ILE A 563 -29.77 33.79 20.19
C ILE A 563 -30.06 34.48 18.86
N ALA A 564 -30.88 35.52 18.90
CA ALA A 564 -31.27 36.27 17.71
C ALA A 564 -30.03 36.83 16.99
N GLY A 565 -29.90 36.50 15.70
CA GLY A 565 -28.82 36.99 14.84
C GLY A 565 -27.50 36.21 14.92
N VAL A 566 -27.36 35.23 15.83
CA VAL A 566 -26.13 34.42 15.95
C VAL A 566 -26.34 33.05 15.33
N THR A 567 -25.58 32.76 14.27
CA THR A 567 -25.57 31.46 13.57
C THR A 567 -24.17 30.88 13.54
N PHE A 568 -24.06 29.56 13.60
CA PHE A 568 -22.79 28.86 13.36
C PHE A 568 -22.77 28.23 11.97
N THR A 569 -21.58 28.21 11.36
CA THR A 569 -21.35 27.51 10.10
C THR A 569 -21.00 26.05 10.40
N VAL A 570 -21.69 25.11 9.77
CA VAL A 570 -21.48 23.68 9.94
C VAL A 570 -20.88 23.13 8.65
N HIS A 571 -19.76 22.43 8.73
CA HIS A 571 -19.14 21.72 7.62
C HIS A 571 -19.21 20.22 7.85
N PHE A 572 -19.60 19.45 6.83
CA PHE A 572 -19.64 18.00 6.86
C PHE A 572 -18.87 17.42 5.67
N ASN A 573 -17.94 16.51 5.94
CA ASN A 573 -17.12 15.87 4.91
C ASN A 573 -17.70 14.50 4.54
N LEU A 574 -18.06 14.36 3.26
CA LEU A 574 -18.71 13.17 2.73
C LEU A 574 -17.79 11.95 2.58
N LEU A 575 -16.46 12.13 2.67
CA LEU A 575 -15.49 11.05 2.48
C LEU A 575 -15.06 10.39 3.79
N ASN A 576 -15.10 11.12 4.90
CA ASN A 576 -14.61 10.64 6.20
C ASN A 576 -15.60 10.85 7.36
N GLY A 577 -16.70 11.60 7.19
CA GLY A 577 -17.65 11.88 8.26
C GLY A 577 -17.28 13.00 9.19
N GLU A 578 -16.24 13.76 8.88
CA GLU A 578 -15.79 14.87 9.72
C GLU A 578 -16.83 15.98 9.77
N LEU A 579 -17.24 16.31 10.99
CA LEU A 579 -18.23 17.33 11.31
C LEU A 579 -17.54 18.48 12.05
N LEU A 580 -17.50 19.64 11.40
CA LEU A 580 -16.89 20.86 11.94
C LEU A 580 -17.96 21.93 12.17
N VAL A 581 -17.79 22.73 13.21
CA VAL A 581 -18.59 23.93 13.44
C VAL A 581 -17.65 25.12 13.59
N ASN A 582 -17.86 26.16 12.77
CA ASN A 582 -16.95 27.29 12.58
C ASN A 582 -15.50 26.85 12.28
N GLY A 583 -15.35 25.75 11.51
CA GLY A 583 -14.05 25.20 11.12
C GLY A 583 -13.35 24.35 12.20
N LEU A 584 -14.01 24.08 13.34
CA LEU A 584 -13.44 23.29 14.44
C LEU A 584 -14.22 22.00 14.69
N PRO A 585 -13.56 20.88 15.02
CA PRO A 585 -14.23 19.62 15.27
C PRO A 585 -14.98 19.62 16.62
N LEU A 586 -16.05 18.83 16.70
CA LEU A 586 -16.94 18.74 17.88
C LEU A 586 -16.56 17.62 18.87
N ASP A 587 -15.51 16.85 18.59
CA ASP A 587 -15.17 15.64 19.34
C ASP A 587 -14.18 15.92 20.48
N ARG A 588 -13.40 17.00 20.40
CA ARG A 588 -12.34 17.31 21.35
C ARG A 588 -11.98 18.80 21.40
N LEU A 589 -11.62 19.29 22.59
CA LEU A 589 -11.05 20.63 22.73
C LEU A 589 -9.79 20.79 21.88
N PRO A 590 -9.57 21.96 21.24
CA PRO A 590 -8.31 22.22 20.54
C PRO A 590 -7.10 22.01 21.47
N ARG A 591 -6.00 21.48 20.94
CA ARG A 591 -4.78 21.16 21.72
C ARG A 591 -4.27 22.29 22.60
N LYS A 592 -4.52 23.55 22.22
CA LYS A 592 -4.16 24.73 23.02
C LYS A 592 -4.84 24.78 24.40
N TYR A 593 -6.04 24.22 24.56
CA TYR A 593 -6.73 24.11 25.86
C TYR A 593 -6.18 22.93 26.68
N GLU A 594 -6.05 21.76 26.05
CA GLU A 594 -5.62 20.54 26.74
C GLU A 594 -4.14 20.55 27.15
N ALA A 595 -3.34 21.40 26.51
CA ALA A 595 -1.97 21.65 26.89
C ALA A 595 -1.83 22.52 28.15
N CYS A 596 -2.88 23.27 28.55
CA CYS A 596 -2.87 24.10 29.74
C CYS A 596 -2.86 23.21 31.00
N GLU A 597 -2.01 23.56 31.96
CA GLU A 597 -1.88 22.83 33.22
C GLU A 597 -3.20 22.77 33.98
N VAL A 598 -3.90 23.90 34.06
CA VAL A 598 -5.24 24.05 34.64
C VAL A 598 -6.24 23.02 34.10
N TYR A 599 -6.20 22.73 32.80
CA TYR A 599 -7.07 21.71 32.20
C TYR A 599 -6.77 20.32 32.77
N ARG A 600 -5.49 19.97 32.91
CA ARG A 600 -5.09 18.68 33.49
C ARG A 600 -5.41 18.61 34.97
N THR A 601 -5.29 19.70 35.72
CA THR A 601 -5.69 19.76 37.13
C THR A 601 -7.19 19.50 37.30
N LEU A 602 -8.02 20.11 36.46
CA LEU A 602 -9.48 20.02 36.57
C LEU A 602 -10.08 18.72 35.99
N PHE A 603 -9.55 18.25 34.86
CA PHE A 603 -10.15 17.17 34.06
C PHE A 603 -9.23 15.95 33.91
N GLY A 604 -7.98 16.02 34.38
CA GLY A 604 -6.99 14.94 34.24
C GLY A 604 -6.60 14.69 32.79
N VAL A 605 -6.57 13.41 32.41
CA VAL A 605 -6.36 12.95 31.02
C VAL A 605 -7.67 12.79 30.24
N SER A 606 -8.80 13.15 30.85
CA SER A 606 -10.12 12.98 30.26
C SER A 606 -10.30 13.89 29.05
N THR A 607 -10.81 13.34 27.95
CA THR A 607 -11.21 14.14 26.79
C THR A 607 -12.63 14.64 26.97
N ILE A 608 -12.83 15.97 26.91
CA ILE A 608 -14.15 16.60 26.99
C ILE A 608 -14.67 16.85 25.57
N GLU A 609 -15.79 16.21 25.23
CA GLU A 609 -16.53 16.50 24.00
C GLU A 609 -17.13 17.90 24.09
N ILE A 610 -16.95 18.71 23.05
CA ILE A 610 -17.33 20.12 23.06
C ILE A 610 -18.31 20.50 21.96
N MET A 611 -18.96 21.63 22.16
CA MET A 611 -19.71 22.36 21.15
C MET A 611 -19.41 23.85 21.25
N PRO A 612 -19.48 24.63 20.16
CA PRO A 612 -19.33 26.08 20.27
C PRO A 612 -20.42 26.68 21.15
N THR A 613 -20.05 27.73 21.88
CA THR A 613 -20.96 28.48 22.75
C THR A 613 -21.12 29.91 22.29
N ALA A 614 -22.23 30.53 22.66
CA ALA A 614 -22.49 31.94 22.43
C ALA A 614 -22.38 32.76 23.73
N VAL A 615 -21.92 32.14 24.82
CA VAL A 615 -21.61 32.82 26.07
C VAL A 615 -20.45 33.80 25.83
N PRO A 616 -20.61 35.10 26.16
CA PRO A 616 -19.55 36.08 25.96
C PRO A 616 -18.25 35.68 26.67
N GLY A 617 -17.12 35.76 25.97
CA GLY A 617 -15.81 35.39 26.51
C GLY A 617 -15.49 33.90 26.51
N MET A 618 -16.44 33.04 26.13
CA MET A 618 -16.25 31.59 26.01
C MET A 618 -16.30 31.17 24.54
N ASP A 619 -15.50 30.17 24.19
CA ASP A 619 -15.40 29.62 22.84
C ASP A 619 -16.20 28.31 22.71
N PHE A 620 -16.22 27.50 23.78
CA PHE A 620 -16.83 26.17 23.79
C PHE A 620 -17.66 25.92 25.05
N ALA A 621 -18.64 25.04 24.94
CA ALA A 621 -19.32 24.38 26.03
C ALA A 621 -19.02 22.88 25.97
N ALA A 622 -18.91 22.21 27.11
CA ALA A 622 -18.96 20.76 27.16
C ALA A 622 -20.33 20.29 26.64
N LYS A 623 -20.37 19.23 25.81
CA LYS A 623 -21.63 18.65 25.33
C LYS A 623 -22.48 18.05 26.47
N ARG A 624 -21.85 17.75 27.61
CA ARG A 624 -22.46 17.09 28.77
C ARG A 624 -21.93 17.72 30.05
N GLU A 625 -22.69 17.53 31.13
CA GLU A 625 -22.24 17.90 32.47
C GLU A 625 -21.01 17.08 32.89
N TYR A 626 -20.07 17.72 33.58
CA TYR A 626 -18.91 17.09 34.21
C TYR A 626 -19.06 17.20 35.72
N ASN A 627 -19.10 16.08 36.45
CA ASN A 627 -19.40 16.04 37.90
C ASN A 627 -20.71 16.79 38.28
N GLY A 628 -21.69 16.79 37.37
CA GLY A 628 -22.96 17.49 37.51
C GLY A 628 -22.88 19.01 37.33
N TYR A 629 -21.83 19.52 36.68
CA TYR A 629 -21.70 20.91 36.27
C TYR A 629 -21.74 21.03 34.75
N GLU A 630 -22.46 22.02 34.24
CA GLU A 630 -22.29 22.45 32.86
C GLU A 630 -21.00 23.27 32.76
N ILE A 631 -20.12 22.91 31.82
CA ILE A 631 -18.80 23.55 31.70
C ILE A 631 -18.73 24.38 30.42
N GLN A 632 -18.21 25.58 30.52
CA GLN A 632 -17.87 26.47 29.41
C GLN A 632 -16.36 26.73 29.44
N PHE A 633 -15.75 26.81 28.26
CA PHE A 633 -14.33 27.03 28.05
C PHE A 633 -14.12 28.26 27.17
N GLY A 634 -13.23 29.13 27.59
CA GLY A 634 -12.73 30.27 26.81
C GLY A 634 -11.21 30.33 26.88
N MET A 635 -10.62 31.22 26.09
CA MET A 635 -9.18 31.48 26.16
C MET A 635 -8.93 32.99 26.25
N ALA A 636 -8.33 33.43 27.35
CA ALA A 636 -7.80 34.78 27.49
C ALA A 636 -6.35 34.83 26.97
N ALA A 637 -5.99 35.95 26.35
CA ALA A 637 -4.66 36.12 25.77
C ALA A 637 -3.57 36.24 26.86
N PRO A 638 -2.39 35.60 26.71
CA PRO A 638 -1.99 34.81 25.55
C PRO A 638 -2.26 33.29 25.67
N LYS A 639 -2.51 32.72 26.87
CA LYS A 639 -2.68 31.27 27.10
C LYS A 639 -3.51 30.89 28.35
N ASP A 640 -4.28 31.81 28.91
CA ASP A 640 -5.03 31.51 30.14
C ASP A 640 -6.39 30.91 29.77
N ILE A 641 -6.58 29.64 30.14
CA ILE A 641 -7.85 28.96 29.95
C ILE A 641 -8.88 29.56 30.90
N LEU A 642 -10.00 30.01 30.34
CA LEU A 642 -11.17 30.42 31.11
C LEU A 642 -12.06 29.20 31.25
N VAL A 643 -12.45 28.89 32.49
CA VAL A 643 -13.41 27.83 32.78
C VAL A 643 -14.53 28.42 33.60
N GLN A 644 -15.75 28.33 33.09
CA GLN A 644 -16.97 28.67 33.84
C GLN A 644 -17.78 27.39 34.05
N ALA A 645 -18.25 27.19 35.27
CA ALA A 645 -19.07 26.06 35.64
C ALA A 645 -20.42 26.53 36.17
N SER A 646 -21.51 25.87 35.79
CA SER A 646 -22.85 26.12 36.36
C SER A 646 -23.47 24.84 36.92
N LYS A 647 -24.10 24.96 38.09
CA LYS A 647 -24.83 23.85 38.74
C LYS A 647 -25.98 24.38 39.57
N SER A 648 -27.18 23.87 39.33
CA SER A 648 -28.41 24.23 40.07
C SER A 648 -28.68 25.75 40.15
N GLY A 649 -28.32 26.50 39.09
CA GLY A 649 -28.50 27.96 39.02
C GLY A 649 -27.32 28.79 39.56
N GLU A 650 -26.41 28.19 40.31
CA GLU A 650 -25.16 28.84 40.75
C GLU A 650 -24.11 28.81 39.64
N ARG A 651 -23.35 29.90 39.52
CA ARG A 651 -22.28 30.06 38.52
C ARG A 651 -20.94 30.29 39.19
N TYR A 652 -19.93 29.63 38.66
CA TYR A 652 -18.56 29.66 39.13
C TYR A 652 -17.62 30.03 37.99
N GLU A 653 -16.67 30.91 38.25
CA GLU A 653 -15.57 31.23 37.33
C GLU A 653 -14.25 30.84 37.96
N LEU A 654 -13.42 30.16 37.19
CA LEU A 654 -12.10 29.76 37.64
C LEU A 654 -11.18 30.99 37.69
N LEU A 655 -10.53 31.21 38.84
CA LEU A 655 -9.56 32.28 39.02
C LEU A 655 -8.12 31.75 38.87
N PRO A 656 -7.24 32.48 38.17
CA PRO A 656 -5.82 32.13 38.07
C PRO A 656 -5.11 32.18 39.43
N LYS A 657 -4.21 31.22 39.69
CA LYS A 657 -3.34 31.18 40.88
C LYS A 657 -2.57 32.49 41.09
N ALA A 658 -2.13 33.12 40.00
CA ALA A 658 -1.38 34.39 40.00
C ALA A 658 -2.12 35.55 40.70
N LEU A 659 -3.45 35.49 40.84
CA LEU A 659 -4.21 36.51 41.58
C LEU A 659 -4.02 36.43 43.10
N PHE A 660 -3.53 35.29 43.61
CA PHE A 660 -3.38 35.01 45.04
C PHE A 660 -1.92 34.95 45.49
N GLU A 661 -0.98 35.01 44.54
CA GLU A 661 0.46 35.12 44.81
C GLU A 661 0.73 36.29 45.74
N ASP A 662 1.61 36.09 46.72
CA ASP A 662 1.97 37.05 47.77
C ASP A 662 0.84 37.50 48.72
N ILE A 663 -0.40 37.01 48.53
CA ILE A 663 -1.56 37.29 49.40
C ILE A 663 -1.83 36.12 50.37
N PHE A 664 -1.76 34.88 49.86
CA PHE A 664 -2.06 33.67 50.63
C PHE A 664 -0.83 32.74 50.78
N PRO A 665 -0.78 31.87 51.79
CA PRO A 665 0.27 30.86 51.90
C PRO A 665 0.29 29.92 50.70
N THR A 666 1.49 29.49 50.28
CA THR A 666 1.70 28.65 49.08
C THR A 666 0.82 27.40 49.03
N ALA A 667 0.51 26.76 50.16
CA ALA A 667 -0.37 25.59 50.20
C ALA A 667 -1.81 25.87 49.72
N PHE A 668 -2.34 27.07 50.00
CA PHE A 668 -3.66 27.50 49.51
C PHE A 668 -3.64 27.90 48.03
N ILE A 669 -2.46 28.08 47.43
CA ILE A 669 -2.31 28.43 46.02
C ILE A 669 -2.03 27.17 45.19
N GLU A 670 -1.12 26.31 45.67
CA GLU A 670 -0.64 25.16 44.90
C GLU A 670 -1.54 23.93 45.02
N ASP A 671 -2.07 23.65 46.21
CA ASP A 671 -2.85 22.42 46.49
C ASP A 671 -4.36 22.62 46.27
N HIS A 672 -4.79 23.81 45.85
CA HIS A 672 -6.19 24.17 45.70
C HIS A 672 -6.51 24.76 44.31
N VAL A 673 -7.77 24.58 43.91
CA VAL A 673 -8.44 25.22 42.79
C VAL A 673 -9.33 26.34 43.31
N HIS A 674 -9.25 27.51 42.68
CA HIS A 674 -9.92 28.74 43.11
C HIS A 674 -11.16 29.01 42.27
N TRP A 675 -12.35 28.80 42.85
CA TRP A 675 -13.62 29.10 42.19
C TRP A 675 -14.24 30.38 42.73
N TYR A 676 -14.46 31.36 41.86
CA TYR A 676 -15.25 32.54 42.18
C TYR A 676 -16.74 32.26 41.97
N ARG A 677 -17.53 32.32 43.04
CA ARG A 677 -18.98 32.14 42.96
C ARG A 677 -19.65 33.49 42.66
N LEU A 678 -20.34 33.57 41.53
CA LEU A 678 -20.96 34.82 41.05
C LEU A 678 -22.17 35.26 41.90
N GLY A 679 -22.84 34.34 42.60
CA GLY A 679 -24.07 34.61 43.35
C GLY A 679 -23.86 35.47 44.60
N ASP A 680 -22.81 35.21 45.36
CA ASP A 680 -22.47 35.88 46.62
C ASP A 680 -21.11 36.60 46.60
N GLY A 681 -20.35 36.46 45.52
CA GLY A 681 -19.03 37.07 45.35
C GLY A 681 -17.92 36.40 46.18
N ALA A 682 -18.15 35.20 46.70
CA ALA A 682 -17.15 34.46 47.47
C ALA A 682 -16.14 33.74 46.56
N VAL A 683 -14.88 33.64 47.02
CA VAL A 683 -13.86 32.78 46.41
C VAL A 683 -13.73 31.51 47.26
N GLU A 684 -13.86 30.36 46.62
CA GLU A 684 -13.70 29.06 47.24
C GLU A 684 -12.35 28.45 46.92
N PHE A 685 -11.63 28.04 47.96
CA PHE A 685 -10.38 27.29 47.85
C PHE A 685 -10.73 25.80 48.02
N ARG A 686 -10.79 25.06 46.90
CA ARG A 686 -11.12 23.63 46.91
C ARG A 686 -9.86 22.80 46.71
N PRO A 687 -9.56 21.80 47.55
CA PRO A 687 -8.42 20.90 47.32
C PRO A 687 -8.49 20.30 45.91
N ILE A 688 -7.36 20.12 45.23
CA ILE A 688 -7.33 19.60 43.85
C ILE A 688 -8.10 18.27 43.71
N ASP A 689 -7.92 17.36 44.68
CA ASP A 689 -8.59 16.05 44.70
C ASP A 689 -10.12 16.15 44.83
N GLU A 690 -10.62 17.30 45.29
CA GLU A 690 -12.03 17.62 45.50
C GLU A 690 -12.47 18.89 44.73
N ALA A 691 -11.80 19.22 43.62
CA ALA A 691 -12.00 20.47 42.88
C ALA A 691 -13.47 20.74 42.47
N TRP A 692 -14.30 19.69 42.38
CA TRP A 692 -15.71 19.75 41.98
C TRP A 692 -16.69 19.55 43.14
N ASN A 693 -16.22 19.29 44.37
CA ASN A 693 -17.07 19.05 45.53
C ASN A 693 -17.49 20.37 46.20
N ASN A 694 -18.80 20.56 46.40
CA ASN A 694 -19.37 21.79 47.00
C ASN A 694 -19.35 21.79 48.54
N ASN A 695 -18.85 20.73 49.17
CA ASN A 695 -18.95 20.50 50.61
C ASN A 695 -17.67 20.84 51.40
N CYS A 696 -16.64 21.43 50.78
CA CYS A 696 -15.41 21.81 51.49
C CYS A 696 -15.59 23.11 52.33
N PRO A 697 -14.87 23.26 53.45
CA PRO A 697 -15.15 24.30 54.45
C PRO A 697 -14.86 25.70 53.91
N ARG A 698 -15.83 26.60 54.12
CA ARG A 698 -15.71 28.02 53.83
C ARG A 698 -14.65 28.62 54.78
N SER A 699 -13.57 29.18 54.24
CA SER A 699 -12.62 30.03 54.99
C SER A 699 -13.10 31.47 55.03
#